data_AF-A0A2N5IZZ5-F1
#
_entry.id   AF-A0A2N5IZZ5-F1
#
_cell.length_a   1.000
_cell.length_b   1.000
_cell.length_c   1.000
_cell.angle_alpha   90.00
_cell.angle_beta   90.00
_cell.angle_gamma   90.00
#
_symmetry.space_group_name_H-M   'P 1'
#
loop_
_entity.id
_entity.type
_entity.pdbx_description
1 polymer ?
#
loop_
_entity_poly.entity_id
_entity_poly.type
_entity_poly.pdbx_seq_one_letter_code
_entity_poly.pdbx_strand_id
1 'polypeptide(L)'
;MSSIRFANVLLETKPRALSYPTMYYHTDQLLTPDPRTGDWTIAGAGTVDFTTYFNALSVLKLLKYTRATAFRLHIDVKSAKPVTLTQTRAERLSMQPQLVESVTANVPGDNKWHEVTLDITTDPTTVIAGFQIATQAKTTIRNGWYEVEFDGDPRDVELAIVTTTFRKEKFIERNIALVKTELLGSDYDIAKHLTMHVIDNGSTLDAAALSDEHVTVTPNENVGGAGGFARGMIESLEQSTPATHVLLMDDDVEVSPESILRTYNLLRIVNDEYAEAFVSGAMLNIEDTQDQKEDTGFISTYDGSCVPAKPPLQVTKFVDVVYNECYDEQLSVPADAHRYAAWWYCVIPTAVIERNGLPLPVFVRFDDVEYGIRCNPKFMTMNGICVWHAKFDIRYNAGVERYQTIRNQMIGQMTTGLVPDTKTMLHSLHHMVDLECRKFNYTDAELALQGFEDFLKGPKFIMQPVAQECFMRANREKEQLVSFDELREQARQLGIDDFDPDMLTRQVIDFDEPRTLKQRAFDFLTRNGQRFGADKFAAKKIDGDAAADHVEYTIIPSAGWLYPAGMIHNENIIIAIDWATRKGVIRVKDVKRYQEVQKRYKRDLAYYKKHADRLSREYLAAAPRMESVEFWKAYLQMD
;
A
#
# COMPACT_ATOMS: atom_id res chain seq x y z
N MET A 1 30.54 9.33 22.37
CA MET A 1 29.47 9.24 21.37
C MET A 1 28.69 7.98 21.66
N SER A 2 27.36 8.06 21.57
CA SER A 2 26.46 6.94 21.83
C SER A 2 26.34 6.09 20.56
N SER A 3 25.97 4.82 20.70
CA SER A 3 25.71 3.95 19.56
C SER A 3 24.53 3.02 19.81
N ILE A 4 23.93 2.54 18.72
CA ILE A 4 22.85 1.55 18.74
C ILE A 4 23.07 0.47 17.69
N ARG A 5 22.63 -0.75 18.01
CA ARG A 5 22.37 -1.80 17.01
C ARG A 5 21.15 -1.38 16.20
N PHE A 6 21.39 -0.85 15.01
CA PHE A 6 20.35 -0.24 14.19
C PHE A 6 19.58 -1.26 13.35
N ALA A 7 20.30 -2.15 12.66
CA ALA A 7 19.74 -3.12 11.73
C ALA A 7 20.47 -4.46 11.80
N ASN A 8 19.72 -5.57 11.77
CA ASN A 8 20.26 -6.91 11.64
C ASN A 8 20.53 -7.26 10.18
N VAL A 9 21.54 -8.09 9.95
CA VAL A 9 21.72 -8.81 8.68
C VAL A 9 20.79 -10.01 8.68
N LEU A 10 19.82 -9.99 7.77
CA LEU A 10 18.74 -10.95 7.67
C LEU A 10 19.09 -12.07 6.70
N LEU A 11 18.83 -13.30 7.14
CA LEU A 11 18.75 -14.48 6.30
C LEU A 11 17.52 -15.27 6.72
N GLU A 12 16.59 -15.50 5.79
CA GLU A 12 15.30 -16.12 6.08
C GLU A 12 15.09 -17.42 5.28
N THR A 13 14.32 -18.33 5.86
CA THR A 13 13.88 -19.59 5.23
C THR A 13 12.40 -19.60 4.88
N LYS A 14 11.72 -18.45 5.05
CA LYS A 14 10.30 -18.30 4.70
C LYS A 14 10.13 -18.48 3.18
N PRO A 15 8.97 -18.97 2.71
CA PRO A 15 8.74 -19.22 1.28
C PRO A 15 9.12 -18.05 0.37
N ARG A 16 8.75 -16.81 0.75
CA ARG A 16 9.13 -15.58 0.02
C ARG A 16 10.64 -15.39 -0.13
N ALA A 17 11.41 -15.68 0.92
CA ALA A 17 12.86 -15.53 0.92
C ALA A 17 13.53 -16.60 0.07
N LEU A 18 12.98 -17.82 0.06
CA LEU A 18 13.45 -18.91 -0.81
C LEU A 18 13.11 -18.66 -2.28
N SER A 19 11.97 -18.03 -2.58
CA SER A 19 11.60 -17.64 -3.94
C SER A 19 12.43 -16.47 -4.48
N TYR A 20 12.84 -15.54 -3.60
CA TYR A 20 13.59 -14.34 -3.97
C TYR A 20 14.77 -14.08 -3.00
N PRO A 21 15.80 -14.95 -3.00
CA PRO A 21 16.94 -14.81 -2.09
C PRO A 21 17.73 -13.51 -2.31
N THR A 22 17.64 -12.92 -3.51
CA THR A 22 18.30 -11.65 -3.87
C THR A 22 17.74 -10.42 -3.17
N MET A 23 16.63 -10.53 -2.44
CA MET A 23 16.23 -9.49 -1.48
C MET A 23 17.18 -9.40 -0.28
N TYR A 24 17.92 -10.48 0.00
CA TYR A 24 18.81 -10.65 1.15
C TYR A 24 20.28 -10.77 0.74
N TYR A 25 20.61 -11.54 -0.29
CA TYR A 25 21.99 -11.71 -0.74
C TYR A 25 22.10 -12.10 -2.23
N HIS A 26 23.23 -11.76 -2.84
CA HIS A 26 23.67 -12.31 -4.13
C HIS A 26 24.86 -13.25 -3.89
N THR A 27 24.91 -14.39 -4.57
CA THR A 27 25.92 -15.42 -4.30
C THR A 27 26.20 -16.27 -5.53
N ASP A 28 27.43 -16.79 -5.62
CA ASP A 28 27.80 -17.89 -6.53
C ASP A 28 27.89 -19.25 -5.82
N GLN A 29 27.58 -19.29 -4.51
CA GLN A 29 27.53 -20.48 -3.65
C GLN A 29 26.14 -20.72 -3.05
N LEU A 30 25.86 -21.97 -2.73
CA LEU A 30 24.67 -22.33 -1.94
C LEU A 30 24.82 -21.83 -0.50
N LEU A 31 23.79 -21.16 0.00
CA LEU A 31 23.63 -20.81 1.42
C LEU A 31 22.58 -21.71 2.06
N THR A 32 22.92 -22.34 3.18
CA THR A 32 22.00 -23.20 3.93
C THR A 32 21.99 -22.88 5.42
N PRO A 33 20.80 -22.83 6.06
CA PRO A 33 20.70 -22.72 7.51
C PRO A 33 21.04 -24.07 8.18
N ASP A 34 21.66 -24.01 9.36
CA ASP A 34 21.69 -25.13 10.30
C ASP A 34 20.44 -25.06 11.19
N PRO A 35 19.48 -26.00 11.08
CA PRO A 35 18.22 -25.94 11.82
C PRO A 35 18.39 -26.11 13.33
N ARG A 36 19.58 -26.53 13.81
CA ARG A 36 19.85 -26.72 15.25
C ARG A 36 20.40 -25.47 15.90
N THR A 37 21.25 -24.74 15.18
CA THR A 37 21.95 -23.56 15.74
C THR A 37 21.42 -22.24 15.20
N GLY A 38 20.73 -22.24 14.06
CA GLY A 38 20.35 -21.03 13.33
C GLY A 38 21.51 -20.40 12.53
N ASP A 39 22.72 -20.97 12.61
CA ASP A 39 23.87 -20.47 11.86
C ASP A 39 23.70 -20.73 10.36
N TRP A 40 24.24 -19.86 9.52
CA TRP A 40 24.18 -20.02 8.06
C TRP A 40 25.52 -20.48 7.48
N THR A 41 25.47 -21.38 6.52
CA THR A 41 26.65 -21.96 5.87
C THR A 41 26.71 -21.57 4.41
N ILE A 42 27.85 -21.04 3.99
CA ILE A 42 28.28 -20.86 2.60
C ILE A 42 29.01 -22.14 2.19
N ALA A 43 28.54 -22.82 1.15
CA ALA A 43 28.92 -24.20 0.86
C ALA A 43 30.40 -24.43 0.49
N GLY A 44 31.04 -23.47 -0.17
CA GLY A 44 32.35 -23.65 -0.79
C GLY A 44 33.14 -22.37 -0.99
N ALA A 45 34.10 -22.41 -1.91
CA ALA A 45 34.86 -21.25 -2.34
C ALA A 45 34.04 -20.38 -3.28
N GLY A 46 33.90 -19.09 -3.00
CA GLY A 46 33.08 -18.18 -3.78
C GLY A 46 32.82 -16.86 -3.05
N THR A 47 31.76 -16.17 -3.45
CA THR A 47 31.40 -14.84 -2.93
C THR A 47 29.93 -14.76 -2.57
N VAL A 48 29.65 -14.05 -1.47
CA VAL A 48 28.29 -13.69 -1.05
C VAL A 48 28.25 -12.19 -0.76
N ASP A 49 27.42 -11.47 -1.49
CA ASP A 49 27.23 -10.03 -1.38
C ASP A 49 25.90 -9.71 -0.70
N PHE A 50 25.94 -8.86 0.32
CA PHE A 50 24.80 -8.46 1.15
C PHE A 50 24.31 -7.04 0.83
N THR A 51 24.70 -6.47 -0.31
CA THR A 51 24.28 -5.13 -0.76
C THR A 51 22.88 -5.18 -1.40
N THR A 52 21.90 -5.56 -0.60
CA THR A 52 20.53 -5.86 -1.04
C THR A 52 19.50 -5.02 -0.28
N TYR A 53 18.22 -5.14 -0.65
CA TYR A 53 17.14 -4.36 -0.03
C TYR A 53 17.06 -4.51 1.50
N PHE A 54 17.21 -5.73 2.03
CA PHE A 54 17.18 -5.94 3.47
C PHE A 54 18.55 -5.76 4.13
N ASN A 55 19.67 -6.08 3.48
CA ASN A 55 20.96 -6.18 4.15
C ASN A 55 21.95 -5.05 3.86
N ALA A 56 21.63 -4.13 2.95
CA ALA A 56 22.37 -2.89 2.82
C ALA A 56 21.89 -1.85 3.85
N LEU A 57 22.83 -1.06 4.35
CA LEU A 57 22.58 0.09 5.21
C LEU A 57 22.29 1.34 4.35
N SER A 58 21.14 1.96 4.58
CA SER A 58 20.67 3.20 3.93
C SER A 58 21.43 4.46 4.36
N VAL A 59 22.74 4.52 4.09
CA VAL A 59 23.66 5.57 4.54
C VAL A 59 23.16 6.98 4.20
N LEU A 60 22.78 7.23 2.94
CA LEU A 60 22.32 8.55 2.50
C LEU A 60 21.14 9.05 3.33
N LYS A 61 20.19 8.16 3.64
CA LYS A 61 18.99 8.50 4.41
C LYS A 61 19.27 8.58 5.91
N LEU A 62 20.13 7.74 6.46
CA LEU A 62 20.57 7.85 7.84
C LEU A 62 21.24 9.20 8.09
N LEU A 63 22.18 9.61 7.24
CA LEU A 63 22.83 10.92 7.35
C LEU A 63 21.86 12.10 7.16
N LYS A 64 20.77 11.91 6.40
CA LYS A 64 19.73 12.93 6.19
C LYS A 64 18.76 13.03 7.37
N TYR A 65 18.30 11.90 7.91
CA TYR A 65 17.18 11.84 8.86
C TYR A 65 17.64 11.84 10.32
N THR A 66 18.88 11.46 10.59
CA THR A 66 19.34 11.15 11.95
C THR A 66 20.53 11.99 12.37
N ARG A 67 20.98 11.77 13.60
CA ARG A 67 22.22 12.32 14.17
C ARG A 67 23.41 11.37 13.97
N ALA A 68 23.34 10.43 13.01
CA ALA A 68 24.39 9.45 12.77
C ALA A 68 25.74 10.09 12.39
N THR A 69 26.82 9.56 12.95
CA THR A 69 28.20 10.06 12.76
C THR A 69 29.15 9.00 12.22
N ALA A 70 28.93 7.72 12.52
CA ALA A 70 29.72 6.61 12.00
C ALA A 70 28.91 5.30 11.95
N PHE A 71 29.41 4.35 11.18
CA PHE A 71 28.73 3.08 10.90
C PHE A 71 29.72 1.93 11.05
N ARG A 72 29.31 0.84 11.71
CA ARG A 72 30.12 -0.40 11.78
C ARG A 72 29.28 -1.61 11.44
N LEU A 73 29.87 -2.58 10.75
CA LEU A 73 29.29 -3.92 10.58
C LEU A 73 29.96 -4.85 11.59
N HIS A 74 29.15 -5.66 12.27
CA HIS A 74 29.59 -6.75 13.13
C HIS A 74 29.06 -8.07 12.59
N ILE A 75 29.91 -9.10 12.53
CA ILE A 75 29.51 -10.45 12.11
C ILE A 75 30.48 -11.51 12.65
N ASP A 76 29.94 -12.65 13.09
CA ASP A 76 30.74 -13.80 13.47
C ASP A 76 30.99 -14.70 12.27
N VAL A 77 32.24 -15.11 12.05
CA VAL A 77 32.65 -15.97 10.94
C VAL A 77 33.51 -17.13 11.44
N LYS A 78 33.27 -18.32 10.90
CA LYS A 78 34.06 -19.53 11.16
C LYS A 78 34.35 -20.27 9.87
N SER A 79 35.62 -20.56 9.59
CA SER A 79 36.03 -21.31 8.41
C SER A 79 37.35 -22.05 8.62
N ALA A 80 37.55 -23.16 7.89
CA ALA A 80 38.80 -23.92 7.87
C ALA A 80 39.84 -23.36 6.89
N LYS A 81 39.48 -22.33 6.11
CA LYS A 81 40.36 -21.59 5.21
C LYS A 81 40.17 -20.08 5.44
N PRO A 82 41.15 -19.24 5.06
CA PRO A 82 40.99 -17.81 5.19
C PRO A 82 39.72 -17.30 4.51
N VAL A 83 39.06 -16.34 5.15
CA VAL A 83 37.87 -15.64 4.64
C VAL A 83 38.15 -14.16 4.64
N THR A 84 37.73 -13.48 3.58
CA THR A 84 37.89 -12.03 3.44
C THR A 84 36.51 -11.39 3.47
N LEU A 85 36.34 -10.39 4.34
CA LEU A 85 35.14 -9.56 4.40
C LEU A 85 35.53 -8.16 3.94
N THR A 86 34.83 -7.65 2.94
CA THR A 86 35.12 -6.34 2.35
C THR A 86 33.84 -5.51 2.30
N GLN A 87 33.92 -4.25 2.73
CA GLN A 87 32.80 -3.33 2.57
C GLN A 87 32.44 -3.20 1.09
N THR A 88 31.15 -3.11 0.80
CA THR A 88 30.64 -2.67 -0.50
C THR A 88 29.92 -1.34 -0.36
N ARG A 89 29.81 -0.60 -1.46
CA ARG A 89 29.03 0.63 -1.53
C ARG A 89 28.32 0.77 -2.87
N ALA A 90 27.29 1.61 -2.89
CA ALA A 90 26.68 2.10 -4.10
C ALA A 90 26.64 3.62 -4.10
N GLU A 91 26.85 4.21 -5.27
CA GLU A 91 26.57 5.60 -5.57
C GLU A 91 25.28 5.70 -6.41
N ARG A 92 24.79 6.92 -6.65
CA ARG A 92 23.48 7.17 -7.29
C ARG A 92 23.27 6.47 -8.64
N LEU A 93 24.36 6.26 -9.39
CA LEU A 93 24.33 5.65 -10.74
C LEU A 93 25.07 4.30 -10.79
N SER A 94 25.38 3.71 -9.65
CA SER A 94 26.01 2.39 -9.61
C SER A 94 25.08 1.34 -10.23
N MET A 95 25.61 0.54 -11.15
CA MET A 95 24.90 -0.61 -11.73
C MET A 95 25.08 -1.89 -10.92
N GLN A 96 26.14 -1.96 -10.12
CA GLN A 96 26.50 -3.08 -9.26
C GLN A 96 27.18 -2.56 -7.99
N PRO A 97 27.22 -3.35 -6.90
CA PRO A 97 27.99 -3.03 -5.71
C PRO A 97 29.47 -2.83 -6.05
N GLN A 98 30.09 -1.80 -5.47
CA GLN A 98 31.53 -1.54 -5.61
C GLN A 98 32.24 -1.95 -4.33
N LEU A 99 33.31 -2.73 -4.45
CA LEU A 99 34.16 -3.08 -3.31
C LEU A 99 34.96 -1.86 -2.85
N VAL A 100 35.04 -1.68 -1.53
CA VAL A 100 35.87 -0.68 -0.88
C VAL A 100 37.07 -1.39 -0.28
N GLU A 101 38.07 -1.66 -1.12
CA GLU A 101 39.25 -2.47 -0.77
C GLU A 101 39.98 -2.00 0.50
N SER A 102 39.95 -0.69 0.77
CA SER A 102 40.54 -0.09 1.97
C SER A 102 39.84 -0.51 3.28
N VAL A 103 38.65 -1.07 3.22
CA VAL A 103 37.87 -1.57 4.37
C VAL A 103 37.68 -3.07 4.20
N THR A 104 38.71 -3.81 4.60
CA THR A 104 38.77 -5.27 4.48
C THR A 104 39.27 -5.89 5.78
N ALA A 105 38.61 -6.96 6.23
CA ALA A 105 39.07 -7.82 7.32
C ALA A 105 39.36 -9.23 6.80
N ASN A 106 40.43 -9.84 7.33
CA ASN A 106 40.80 -11.22 7.01
C ASN A 106 40.65 -12.09 8.25
N VAL A 107 39.79 -13.11 8.14
CA VAL A 107 39.58 -14.12 9.17
C VAL A 107 40.51 -15.30 8.92
N PRO A 108 41.29 -15.76 9.91
CA PRO A 108 42.17 -16.90 9.72
C PRO A 108 41.36 -18.20 9.54
N GLY A 109 41.90 -19.12 8.75
CA GLY A 109 41.29 -20.43 8.51
C GLY A 109 41.61 -21.47 9.58
N ASP A 110 41.29 -21.19 10.85
CA ASP A 110 41.60 -22.07 11.98
C ASP A 110 40.37 -22.83 12.54
N ASN A 111 39.24 -22.73 11.85
CA ASN A 111 37.96 -23.34 12.19
C ASN A 111 37.39 -22.93 13.56
N LYS A 112 37.78 -21.75 14.06
CA LYS A 112 37.18 -21.10 15.24
C LYS A 112 36.26 -19.96 14.83
N TRP A 113 35.40 -19.54 15.75
CA TRP A 113 34.60 -18.34 15.59
C TRP A 113 35.48 -17.10 15.80
N HIS A 114 35.39 -16.17 14.88
CA HIS A 114 36.00 -14.84 14.96
C HIS A 114 34.90 -13.80 14.80
N GLU A 115 34.85 -12.87 15.75
CA GLU A 115 34.03 -11.67 15.65
C GLU A 115 34.76 -10.69 14.72
N VAL A 116 34.09 -10.25 13.67
CA VAL A 116 34.63 -9.32 12.68
C VAL A 116 33.87 -8.02 12.77
N THR A 117 34.60 -6.93 12.98
CA THR A 117 34.07 -5.56 12.90
C THR A 117 34.69 -4.85 11.69
N LEU A 118 33.85 -4.30 10.82
CA LEU A 118 34.28 -3.39 9.75
C LEU A 118 33.82 -1.97 10.08
N ASP A 119 34.76 -1.03 10.19
CA ASP A 119 34.46 0.41 10.24
C ASP A 119 34.08 0.87 8.83
N ILE A 120 32.78 1.05 8.59
CA ILE A 120 32.24 1.37 7.28
C ILE A 120 32.58 2.80 6.92
N THR A 121 33.37 2.96 5.85
CA THR A 121 33.75 4.27 5.34
C THR A 121 32.67 4.82 4.42
N THR A 122 32.35 6.09 4.54
CA THR A 122 31.33 6.75 3.71
C THR A 122 31.86 8.08 3.19
N ASP A 123 31.34 8.50 2.05
CA ASP A 123 31.59 9.83 1.47
C ASP A 123 30.25 10.43 0.97
N PRO A 124 30.21 11.72 0.57
CA PRO A 124 28.96 12.37 0.14
C PRO A 124 28.23 11.74 -1.05
N THR A 125 28.88 10.81 -1.77
CA THR A 125 28.29 10.08 -2.90
C THR A 125 27.70 8.73 -2.49
N THR A 126 28.04 8.22 -1.31
CA THR A 126 27.58 6.92 -0.80
C THR A 126 26.07 6.94 -0.54
N VAL A 127 25.34 6.11 -1.27
CA VAL A 127 23.88 5.94 -1.15
C VAL A 127 23.55 4.85 -0.15
N ILE A 128 24.07 3.65 -0.40
CA ILE A 128 23.97 2.49 0.49
C ILE A 128 25.36 1.89 0.70
N ALA A 129 25.55 1.28 1.87
CA ALA A 129 26.72 0.48 2.19
C ALA A 129 26.31 -0.96 2.52
N GLY A 130 27.10 -1.93 2.08
CA GLY A 130 26.91 -3.33 2.37
C GLY A 130 28.25 -3.99 2.65
N PHE A 131 28.31 -5.30 2.46
CA PHE A 131 29.57 -6.04 2.50
C PHE A 131 29.49 -7.30 1.63
N GLN A 132 30.66 -7.80 1.29
CA GLN A 132 30.85 -9.08 0.62
C GLN A 132 31.73 -9.99 1.48
N ILE A 133 31.39 -11.28 1.52
CA ILE A 133 32.20 -12.34 2.10
C ILE A 133 32.78 -13.19 0.96
N ALA A 134 34.10 -13.22 0.84
CA ALA A 134 34.84 -14.08 -0.08
C ALA A 134 35.42 -15.28 0.69
N THR A 135 35.05 -16.49 0.28
CA THR A 135 35.38 -17.75 0.97
C THR A 135 36.25 -18.65 0.10
N GLN A 136 37.06 -19.51 0.73
CA GLN A 136 37.87 -20.54 0.03
C GLN A 136 37.46 -21.98 0.38
N ALA A 137 36.52 -22.13 1.31
CA ALA A 137 35.97 -23.39 1.77
C ALA A 137 34.61 -23.14 2.42
N LYS A 138 33.94 -24.23 2.84
CA LYS A 138 32.75 -24.17 3.67
C LYS A 138 32.95 -23.20 4.84
N THR A 139 32.11 -22.18 4.90
CA THR A 139 32.22 -21.08 5.88
C THR A 139 30.87 -20.91 6.57
N THR A 140 30.89 -20.72 7.88
CA THR A 140 29.68 -20.54 8.69
C THR A 140 29.65 -19.13 9.27
N ILE A 141 28.50 -18.47 9.23
CA ILE A 141 28.27 -17.11 9.68
C ILE A 141 27.08 -17.02 10.64
N ARG A 142 27.11 -16.05 11.55
CA ARG A 142 26.00 -15.73 12.46
C ARG A 142 26.14 -14.31 13.00
N ASN A 143 25.15 -13.84 13.77
CA ASN A 143 25.21 -12.59 14.53
C ASN A 143 25.61 -11.35 13.70
N GLY A 144 25.09 -11.23 12.47
CA GLY A 144 25.36 -10.07 11.61
C GLY A 144 24.47 -8.87 11.96
N TRP A 145 25.04 -7.68 12.15
CA TRP A 145 24.29 -6.44 12.38
C TRP A 145 25.10 -5.17 12.12
N TYR A 146 24.40 -4.05 11.89
CA TYR A 146 24.99 -2.72 11.77
C TYR A 146 24.81 -1.90 13.05
N GLU A 147 25.93 -1.38 13.54
CA GLU A 147 26.01 -0.36 14.57
C GLU A 147 26.00 1.03 13.93
N VAL A 148 25.23 1.94 14.52
CA VAL A 148 25.23 3.36 14.16
C VAL A 148 25.67 4.15 15.38
N GLU A 149 26.79 4.86 15.27
CA GLU A 149 27.17 5.91 16.21
C GLU A 149 26.41 7.19 15.89
N PHE A 150 26.07 7.96 16.91
CA PHE A 150 25.34 9.21 16.76
C PHE A 150 25.71 10.24 17.84
N ASP A 151 25.38 11.49 17.57
CA ASP A 151 25.62 12.60 18.49
C ASP A 151 24.51 12.72 19.56
N GLY A 152 24.93 12.95 20.81
CA GLY A 152 24.07 13.04 21.98
C GLY A 152 23.49 11.71 22.48
N ASP A 153 22.44 11.81 23.29
CA ASP A 153 21.72 10.67 23.85
C ASP A 153 20.57 10.22 22.94
N PRO A 154 20.19 8.93 22.96
CA PRO A 154 19.01 8.46 22.23
C PRO A 154 17.75 9.16 22.74
N ARG A 155 16.79 9.37 21.86
CA ARG A 155 15.46 9.87 22.24
C ARG A 155 14.66 8.78 22.91
N ASP A 156 13.84 9.19 23.88
CA ASP A 156 12.83 8.32 24.48
C ASP A 156 11.75 8.03 23.45
N VAL A 157 11.51 6.75 23.20
CA VAL A 157 10.51 6.29 22.23
C VAL A 157 9.68 5.21 22.91
N GLU A 158 8.40 5.47 23.06
CA GLU A 158 7.35 4.47 23.34
C GLU A 158 6.53 4.28 22.05
N LEU A 159 6.62 3.10 21.45
CA LEU A 159 5.98 2.77 20.18
C LEU A 159 4.71 1.94 20.43
N ALA A 160 3.58 2.42 19.92
CA ALA A 160 2.33 1.67 19.94
C ALA A 160 1.96 1.22 18.52
N ILE A 161 1.85 -0.08 18.30
CA ILE A 161 1.30 -0.64 17.05
C ILE A 161 -0.21 -0.60 17.14
N VAL A 162 -0.89 -0.09 16.13
CA VAL A 162 -2.34 -0.09 16.02
C VAL A 162 -2.74 -0.84 14.77
N THR A 163 -3.52 -1.91 14.96
CA THR A 163 -4.10 -2.69 13.87
C THR A 163 -5.61 -2.74 14.01
N THR A 164 -6.32 -2.35 12.95
CA THR A 164 -7.79 -2.48 12.87
C THR A 164 -8.12 -3.75 12.11
N THR A 165 -9.04 -4.58 12.62
CA THR A 165 -9.42 -5.82 11.93
C THR A 165 -10.92 -6.03 11.80
N PHE A 166 -11.33 -6.67 10.69
CA PHE A 166 -12.69 -7.17 10.51
C PHE A 166 -12.66 -8.58 9.90
N ARG A 167 -12.80 -9.61 10.76
CA ARG A 167 -12.86 -11.03 10.37
C ARG A 167 -11.63 -11.52 9.60
N LYS A 168 -10.43 -11.16 10.08
CA LYS A 168 -9.12 -11.61 9.57
C LYS A 168 -8.30 -12.31 10.64
N GLU A 169 -8.95 -13.16 11.43
CA GLU A 169 -8.42 -13.76 12.66
C GLU A 169 -7.05 -14.40 12.44
N LYS A 170 -6.89 -15.19 11.37
CA LYS A 170 -5.62 -15.88 11.05
C LYS A 170 -4.45 -14.92 10.84
N PHE A 171 -4.66 -13.77 10.22
CA PHE A 171 -3.58 -12.81 10.03
C PHE A 171 -3.21 -12.14 11.35
N ILE A 172 -4.21 -11.73 12.13
CA ILE A 172 -4.02 -11.05 13.40
C ILE A 172 -3.36 -11.96 14.43
N GLU A 173 -3.84 -13.19 14.61
CA GLU A 173 -3.24 -14.17 15.52
C GLU A 173 -1.77 -14.43 15.15
N ARG A 174 -1.47 -14.55 13.84
CA ARG A 174 -0.09 -14.70 13.35
C ARG A 174 0.76 -13.46 13.65
N ASN A 175 0.23 -12.26 13.43
CA ASN A 175 0.96 -11.01 13.64
C ASN A 175 1.20 -10.75 15.13
N ILE A 176 0.22 -10.99 16.00
CA ILE A 176 0.38 -10.94 17.46
C ILE A 176 1.47 -11.92 17.90
N ALA A 177 1.40 -13.19 17.46
CA ALA A 177 2.39 -14.18 17.81
C ALA A 177 3.80 -13.75 17.38
N LEU A 178 3.93 -13.23 16.15
CA LEU A 178 5.19 -12.75 15.59
C LEU A 178 5.77 -11.57 16.40
N VAL A 179 4.96 -10.58 16.77
CA VAL A 179 5.38 -9.44 17.60
C VAL A 179 5.81 -9.93 18.99
N LYS A 180 5.03 -10.84 19.60
CA LYS A 180 5.36 -11.41 20.91
C LYS A 180 6.69 -12.18 20.88
N THR A 181 6.93 -13.01 19.87
CA THR A 181 8.13 -13.85 19.83
C THR A 181 9.39 -13.10 19.39
N GLU A 182 9.28 -12.27 18.35
CA GLU A 182 10.46 -11.67 17.69
C GLU A 182 10.84 -10.29 18.25
N LEU A 183 9.92 -9.58 18.91
CA LEU A 183 10.16 -8.23 19.44
C LEU A 183 10.02 -8.19 20.97
N LEU A 184 8.85 -8.51 21.51
CA LEU A 184 8.59 -8.43 22.96
C LEU A 184 9.38 -9.49 23.75
N GLY A 185 9.56 -10.68 23.18
CA GLY A 185 10.36 -11.76 23.77
C GLY A 185 11.86 -11.68 23.46
N SER A 186 12.33 -10.61 22.83
CA SER A 186 13.73 -10.43 22.44
C SER A 186 14.56 -9.73 23.52
N ASP A 187 15.88 -9.81 23.40
CA ASP A 187 16.82 -9.04 24.24
C ASP A 187 17.04 -7.59 23.73
N TYR A 188 16.32 -7.18 22.68
CA TYR A 188 16.42 -5.82 22.15
C TYR A 188 15.71 -4.82 23.06
N ASP A 189 16.22 -3.59 23.05
CA ASP A 189 15.68 -2.47 23.81
C ASP A 189 14.17 -2.23 23.57
N ILE A 190 13.71 -2.42 22.32
CA ILE A 190 12.30 -2.27 21.92
C ILE A 190 11.33 -3.13 22.75
N ALA A 191 11.77 -4.26 23.30
CA ALA A 191 10.93 -5.16 24.08
C ALA A 191 10.24 -4.48 25.27
N LYS A 192 10.87 -3.43 25.81
CA LYS A 192 10.36 -2.65 26.97
C LYS A 192 9.51 -1.45 26.57
N HIS A 193 9.52 -1.09 25.30
CA HIS A 193 9.04 0.18 24.77
C HIS A 193 8.03 -0.02 23.63
N LEU A 194 7.43 -1.21 23.57
CA LEU A 194 6.50 -1.62 22.53
C LEU A 194 5.19 -2.09 23.14
N THR A 195 4.10 -1.59 22.57
CA THR A 195 2.73 -2.04 22.84
C THR A 195 2.03 -2.32 21.52
N MET A 196 0.99 -3.15 21.54
CA MET A 196 0.17 -3.44 20.37
C MET A 196 -1.31 -3.41 20.73
N HIS A 197 -2.07 -2.58 20.03
CA HIS A 197 -3.52 -2.42 20.13
C HIS A 197 -4.18 -3.02 18.89
N VAL A 198 -5.03 -4.02 19.10
CA VAL A 198 -5.82 -4.65 18.05
C VAL A 198 -7.28 -4.24 18.23
N ILE A 199 -7.77 -3.40 17.33
CA ILE A 199 -9.15 -2.94 17.34
C ILE A 199 -9.98 -3.88 16.48
N ASP A 200 -10.73 -4.78 17.14
CA ASP A 200 -11.54 -5.81 16.49
C ASP A 200 -12.94 -5.32 16.17
N ASN A 201 -13.08 -4.66 15.01
CA ASN A 201 -14.36 -4.24 14.44
C ASN A 201 -15.27 -5.42 14.08
N GLY A 202 -14.73 -6.64 14.00
CA GLY A 202 -15.50 -7.87 13.79
C GLY A 202 -16.14 -8.38 15.08
N SER A 203 -15.55 -8.06 16.23
CA SER A 203 -15.85 -8.66 17.53
C SER A 203 -15.86 -10.20 17.45
N THR A 204 -14.88 -10.77 16.73
CA THR A 204 -14.75 -12.21 16.49
C THR A 204 -13.53 -12.84 17.16
N LEU A 205 -12.55 -12.05 17.60
CA LEU A 205 -11.37 -12.53 18.30
C LEU A 205 -11.66 -12.86 19.77
N ASP A 206 -10.95 -13.85 20.30
CA ASP A 206 -10.91 -14.11 21.75
C ASP A 206 -10.01 -13.08 22.43
N ALA A 207 -10.58 -11.92 22.73
CA ALA A 207 -9.87 -10.79 23.31
C ALA A 207 -9.17 -11.14 24.64
N ALA A 208 -9.80 -11.96 25.48
CA ALA A 208 -9.24 -12.34 26.78
C ALA A 208 -8.04 -13.28 26.63
N ALA A 209 -8.06 -14.20 25.65
CA ALA A 209 -6.95 -15.12 25.42
C ALA A 209 -5.76 -14.46 24.70
N LEU A 210 -6.00 -13.47 23.85
CA LEU A 210 -4.97 -12.83 23.05
C LEU A 210 -4.29 -11.66 23.76
N SER A 211 -5.00 -11.00 24.68
CA SER A 211 -4.47 -9.86 25.43
C SER A 211 -3.52 -10.26 26.56
N ASP A 212 -2.54 -9.42 26.83
CA ASP A 212 -1.63 -9.48 27.99
C ASP A 212 -1.16 -8.06 28.36
N GLU A 213 -0.02 -7.94 29.05
CA GLU A 213 0.50 -6.65 29.50
C GLU A 213 0.99 -5.73 28.36
N HIS A 214 1.33 -6.30 27.19
CA HIS A 214 1.87 -5.56 26.05
C HIS A 214 0.93 -5.54 24.84
N VAL A 215 0.03 -6.52 24.73
CA VAL A 215 -0.94 -6.63 23.65
C VAL A 215 -2.34 -6.47 24.21
N THR A 216 -3.10 -5.52 23.67
CA THR A 216 -4.51 -5.31 24.02
C THR A 216 -5.37 -5.58 22.79
N VAL A 217 -6.31 -6.51 22.90
CA VAL A 217 -7.33 -6.77 21.87
C VAL A 217 -8.66 -6.23 22.35
N THR A 218 -9.21 -5.29 21.59
CA THR A 218 -10.38 -4.52 21.98
C THR A 218 -11.55 -4.78 21.02
N PRO A 219 -12.62 -5.46 21.46
CA PRO A 219 -13.84 -5.60 20.66
C PRO A 219 -14.46 -4.22 20.36
N ASN A 220 -14.84 -4.01 19.10
CA ASN A 220 -15.36 -2.74 18.61
C ASN A 220 -16.53 -2.95 17.64
N GLU A 221 -17.42 -1.96 17.55
CA GLU A 221 -18.41 -1.92 16.47
C GLU A 221 -17.71 -1.72 15.12
N ASN A 222 -18.35 -2.16 14.04
CA ASN A 222 -17.77 -2.01 12.72
C ASN A 222 -17.89 -0.57 12.21
N VAL A 223 -16.88 0.22 12.52
CA VAL A 223 -16.74 1.63 12.12
C VAL A 223 -15.78 1.83 10.95
N GLY A 224 -15.37 0.74 10.29
CA GLY A 224 -14.41 0.77 9.19
C GLY A 224 -12.98 1.04 9.64
N GLY A 225 -12.08 1.24 8.67
CA GLY A 225 -10.66 1.49 8.90
C GLY A 225 -10.43 2.77 9.70
N ALA A 226 -10.99 3.90 9.24
CA ALA A 226 -10.80 5.19 9.89
C ALA A 226 -11.18 5.19 11.37
N GLY A 227 -12.33 4.59 11.72
CA GLY A 227 -12.79 4.53 13.10
C GLY A 227 -12.00 3.56 13.98
N GLY A 228 -11.54 2.44 13.42
CA GLY A 228 -10.66 1.53 14.15
C GLY A 228 -9.29 2.16 14.43
N PHE A 229 -8.71 2.83 13.44
CA PHE A 229 -7.45 3.56 13.64
C PHE A 229 -7.62 4.75 14.58
N ALA A 230 -8.73 5.50 14.50
CA ALA A 230 -9.04 6.56 15.46
C ALA A 230 -9.10 6.02 16.90
N ARG A 231 -9.80 4.89 17.11
CA ARG A 231 -9.86 4.22 18.42
C ARG A 231 -8.47 3.82 18.91
N GLY A 232 -7.68 3.17 18.07
CA GLY A 232 -6.34 2.74 18.45
C GLY A 232 -5.37 3.90 18.70
N MET A 233 -5.51 5.03 18.00
CA MET A 233 -4.79 6.26 18.33
C MET A 233 -5.17 6.77 19.72
N ILE A 234 -6.47 6.81 20.05
CA ILE A 234 -6.93 7.22 21.39
C ILE A 234 -6.38 6.28 22.46
N GLU A 235 -6.52 4.96 22.27
CA GLU A 235 -6.03 3.96 23.23
C GLU A 235 -4.50 4.05 23.42
N SER A 236 -3.74 4.37 22.36
CA SER A 236 -2.29 4.58 22.44
C SER A 236 -1.89 5.84 23.22
N LEU A 237 -2.70 6.91 23.12
CA LEU A 237 -2.49 8.17 23.87
C LEU A 237 -2.85 8.01 25.36
N GLU A 238 -3.84 7.16 25.66
CA GLU A 238 -4.42 7.02 27.01
C GLU A 238 -3.92 5.79 27.79
N GLN A 239 -3.05 4.98 27.20
CA GLN A 239 -2.44 3.84 27.87
C GLN A 239 -1.56 4.27 29.07
N SER A 240 -1.19 3.32 29.92
CA SER A 240 -0.47 3.59 31.18
C SER A 240 0.84 4.35 31.00
N THR A 241 1.59 4.01 29.95
CA THR A 241 2.77 4.75 29.49
C THR A 241 2.42 5.36 28.14
N PRO A 242 2.04 6.64 28.07
CA PRO A 242 1.58 7.25 26.83
C PRO A 242 2.56 7.03 25.68
N ALA A 243 2.04 6.61 24.52
CA ALA A 243 2.89 6.43 23.35
C ALA A 243 3.51 7.77 22.92
N THR A 244 4.73 7.70 22.42
CA THR A 244 5.40 8.81 21.71
C THR A 244 5.13 8.75 20.21
N HIS A 245 4.89 7.55 19.69
CA HIS A 245 4.70 7.27 18.28
C HIS A 245 3.66 6.15 18.12
N VAL A 246 2.79 6.29 17.12
CA VAL A 246 1.79 5.28 16.77
C VAL A 246 2.09 4.73 15.39
N LEU A 247 2.36 3.43 15.28
CA LEU A 247 2.49 2.70 14.01
C LEU A 247 1.13 2.14 13.61
N LEU A 248 0.50 2.74 12.59
CA LEU A 248 -0.69 2.17 11.96
C LEU A 248 -0.29 1.06 11.00
N MET A 249 -1.00 -0.07 11.06
CA MET A 249 -0.75 -1.24 10.24
C MET A 249 -2.06 -1.97 9.89
N ASP A 250 -2.20 -2.38 8.62
CA ASP A 250 -3.36 -3.15 8.14
C ASP A 250 -3.41 -4.56 8.75
N ASP A 251 -4.59 -5.20 8.75
CA ASP A 251 -4.76 -6.55 9.30
C ASP A 251 -4.34 -7.67 8.35
N ASP A 252 -4.39 -7.48 7.03
CA ASP A 252 -4.10 -8.50 6.01
C ASP A 252 -2.69 -8.39 5.38
N VAL A 253 -1.72 -7.93 6.17
CA VAL A 253 -0.30 -7.86 5.78
C VAL A 253 0.54 -9.01 6.35
N GLU A 254 1.63 -9.32 5.66
CA GLU A 254 2.76 -10.02 6.28
C GLU A 254 3.79 -9.00 6.78
N VAL A 255 4.06 -9.06 8.08
CA VAL A 255 4.95 -8.12 8.75
C VAL A 255 6.38 -8.62 8.77
N SER A 256 7.33 -7.69 8.63
CA SER A 256 8.74 -7.89 8.95
C SER A 256 9.03 -7.33 10.35
N PRO A 257 9.35 -8.18 11.36
CA PRO A 257 9.72 -7.70 12.70
C PRO A 257 10.93 -6.76 12.65
N GLU A 258 11.88 -7.06 11.75
CA GLU A 258 13.04 -6.21 11.51
C GLU A 258 12.64 -4.80 11.03
N SER A 259 11.56 -4.65 10.25
CA SER A 259 11.08 -3.33 9.84
C SER A 259 10.60 -2.51 11.03
N ILE A 260 9.93 -3.13 12.02
CA ILE A 260 9.52 -2.47 13.27
C ILE A 260 10.74 -2.12 14.12
N LEU A 261 11.69 -3.05 14.27
CA LEU A 261 12.92 -2.81 15.03
C LEU A 261 13.75 -1.66 14.43
N ARG A 262 13.93 -1.64 13.10
CA ARG A 262 14.62 -0.54 12.39
C ARG A 262 13.89 0.79 12.57
N THR A 263 12.57 0.77 12.53
CA THR A 263 11.75 1.97 12.73
C THR A 263 11.92 2.51 14.15
N TYR A 264 11.84 1.68 15.18
CA TYR A 264 12.12 2.07 16.56
C TYR A 264 13.51 2.68 16.72
N ASN A 265 14.53 1.99 16.18
CA ASN A 265 15.92 2.46 16.23
C ASN A 265 16.12 3.77 15.48
N LEU A 266 15.47 3.96 14.33
CA LEU A 266 15.48 5.21 13.56
C LEU A 266 14.93 6.37 14.39
N LEU A 267 13.77 6.17 15.03
CA LEU A 267 13.12 7.19 15.87
C LEU A 267 13.98 7.58 17.07
N ARG A 268 14.73 6.64 17.65
CA ARG A 268 15.65 6.94 18.76
C ARG A 268 16.81 7.85 18.38
N ILE A 269 17.26 7.83 17.13
CA ILE A 269 18.42 8.61 16.68
C ILE A 269 18.09 9.72 15.68
N VAL A 270 16.80 9.88 15.33
CA VAL A 270 16.32 10.92 14.42
C VAL A 270 16.85 12.31 14.86
N ASN A 271 17.05 13.21 13.91
CA ASN A 271 17.50 14.59 14.18
C ASN A 271 16.29 15.51 14.44
N ASP A 272 16.53 16.76 14.82
CA ASP A 272 15.46 17.71 15.14
C ASP A 272 14.59 18.06 13.92
N GLU A 273 15.18 18.02 12.71
CA GLU A 273 14.48 18.34 11.47
C GLU A 273 13.39 17.30 11.12
N TYR A 274 13.62 16.03 11.47
CA TYR A 274 12.71 14.91 11.18
C TYR A 274 12.00 14.38 12.43
N ALA A 275 12.09 15.06 13.58
CA ALA A 275 11.49 14.62 14.84
C ALA A 275 9.96 14.42 14.77
N GLU A 276 9.28 15.19 13.91
CA GLU A 276 7.83 15.08 13.66
C GLU A 276 7.51 14.45 12.29
N ALA A 277 8.49 13.84 11.63
CA ALA A 277 8.28 13.21 10.33
C ALA A 277 7.50 11.90 10.46
N PHE A 278 6.70 11.58 9.45
CA PHE A 278 6.08 10.26 9.34
C PHE A 278 7.11 9.26 8.84
N VAL A 279 7.14 8.06 9.43
CA VAL A 279 7.88 6.93 8.86
C VAL A 279 6.90 6.11 8.03
N SER A 280 7.14 5.99 6.73
CA SER A 280 6.30 5.19 5.84
C SER A 280 7.03 3.95 5.35
N GLY A 281 6.41 2.79 5.55
CA GLY A 281 6.91 1.51 5.07
C GLY A 281 6.43 1.23 3.65
N ALA A 282 7.32 0.67 2.84
CA ALA A 282 6.97 0.26 1.49
C ALA A 282 5.97 -0.90 1.49
N MET A 283 4.96 -0.83 0.63
CA MET A 283 4.09 -1.96 0.31
C MET A 283 4.74 -2.80 -0.78
N LEU A 284 5.19 -4.01 -0.42
CA LEU A 284 5.56 -5.07 -1.35
C LEU A 284 4.33 -5.93 -1.65
N ASN A 285 4.21 -6.49 -2.85
CA ASN A 285 3.06 -7.33 -3.20
C ASN A 285 3.20 -8.74 -2.61
N ILE A 286 2.18 -9.31 -1.99
CA ILE A 286 2.21 -10.72 -1.51
C ILE A 286 2.37 -11.68 -2.68
N GLU A 287 1.68 -11.43 -3.80
CA GLU A 287 1.66 -12.34 -4.95
C GLU A 287 2.97 -12.29 -5.76
N ASP A 288 3.62 -11.13 -5.80
CA ASP A 288 4.93 -10.91 -6.43
C ASP A 288 5.85 -10.24 -5.41
N THR A 289 6.41 -11.04 -4.49
CA THR A 289 7.08 -10.55 -3.26
C THR A 289 8.28 -9.63 -3.47
N GLN A 290 8.80 -9.55 -4.69
CA GLN A 290 9.87 -8.62 -5.08
C GLN A 290 9.36 -7.25 -5.54
N ASP A 291 8.09 -7.10 -5.88
CA ASP A 291 7.55 -5.88 -6.47
C ASP A 291 7.10 -4.91 -5.38
N GLN A 292 7.78 -3.77 -5.30
CA GLN A 292 7.36 -2.62 -4.50
C GLN A 292 6.33 -1.81 -5.30
N LYS A 293 5.13 -1.69 -4.73
CA LYS A 293 4.05 -0.91 -5.33
C LYS A 293 4.16 0.56 -5.01
N GLU A 294 4.34 0.90 -3.73
CA GLU A 294 4.31 2.27 -3.22
C GLU A 294 4.89 2.33 -1.80
N ASP A 295 5.56 3.42 -1.43
CA ASP A 295 5.89 3.75 -0.03
C ASP A 295 5.25 5.06 0.42
N THR A 296 4.95 5.97 -0.50
CA THR A 296 4.15 7.18 -0.32
C THR A 296 3.47 7.53 -1.63
N GLY A 297 2.39 8.30 -1.55
CA GLY A 297 1.65 8.78 -2.71
C GLY A 297 1.38 10.27 -2.65
N PHE A 298 0.78 10.80 -3.70
CA PHE A 298 0.21 12.15 -3.74
C PHE A 298 -1.05 12.13 -4.60
N ILE A 299 -1.86 13.19 -4.53
CA ILE A 299 -3.00 13.36 -5.43
C ILE A 299 -2.54 14.16 -6.65
N SER A 300 -2.76 13.59 -7.83
CA SER A 300 -2.58 14.27 -9.11
C SER A 300 -3.47 15.51 -9.19
N THR A 301 -2.87 16.69 -9.35
CA THR A 301 -3.60 17.96 -9.52
C THR A 301 -4.30 18.07 -10.87
N TYR A 302 -3.96 17.17 -11.82
CA TYR A 302 -4.55 17.10 -13.16
C TYR A 302 -5.92 16.40 -13.18
N ASP A 303 -6.04 15.25 -12.52
CA ASP A 303 -7.24 14.40 -12.60
C ASP A 303 -7.77 13.90 -11.25
N GLY A 304 -7.12 14.25 -10.14
CA GLY A 304 -7.57 13.89 -8.78
C GLY A 304 -7.28 12.44 -8.41
N SER A 305 -6.49 11.72 -9.20
CA SER A 305 -6.11 10.34 -8.90
C SER A 305 -5.02 10.27 -7.82
N CYS A 306 -5.10 9.25 -6.97
CA CYS A 306 -4.00 8.87 -6.08
C CYS A 306 -2.90 8.20 -6.91
N VAL A 307 -1.69 8.75 -6.87
CA VAL A 307 -0.54 8.27 -7.64
C VAL A 307 0.64 8.00 -6.71
N PRO A 308 1.39 6.90 -6.93
CA PRO A 308 2.56 6.60 -6.13
C PRO A 308 3.64 7.65 -6.41
N ALA A 309 4.35 8.06 -5.37
CA ALA A 309 5.42 9.04 -5.46
C ALA A 309 6.66 8.50 -6.20
N LYS A 310 6.79 7.18 -6.27
CA LYS A 310 7.85 6.45 -6.97
C LYS A 310 7.24 5.55 -8.05
N PRO A 311 7.94 5.29 -9.17
CA PRO A 311 7.54 4.25 -10.10
C PRO A 311 7.52 2.87 -9.40
N PRO A 312 6.86 1.86 -9.98
CA PRO A 312 7.01 0.48 -9.52
C PRO A 312 8.49 0.05 -9.56
N LEU A 313 8.95 -0.59 -8.48
CA LEU A 313 10.34 -1.03 -8.31
C LEU A 313 10.39 -2.52 -8.01
N GLN A 314 11.48 -3.20 -8.37
CA GLN A 314 11.73 -4.59 -7.98
C GLN A 314 12.89 -4.64 -6.99
N VAL A 315 12.60 -4.96 -5.72
CA VAL A 315 13.58 -4.90 -4.63
C VAL A 315 14.66 -5.98 -4.70
N THR A 316 14.53 -6.92 -5.63
CA THR A 316 15.54 -7.92 -6.01
C THR A 316 16.56 -7.38 -7.02
N LYS A 317 16.34 -6.20 -7.60
CA LYS A 317 17.26 -5.53 -8.51
C LYS A 317 18.04 -4.45 -7.78
N PHE A 318 19.35 -4.60 -7.75
CA PHE A 318 20.26 -3.63 -7.14
C PHE A 318 20.01 -2.18 -7.58
N VAL A 319 19.83 -1.94 -8.89
CA VAL A 319 19.58 -0.58 -9.42
C VAL A 319 18.29 0.05 -8.87
N ASP A 320 17.25 -0.75 -8.62
CA ASP A 320 15.98 -0.28 -8.07
C ASP A 320 16.13 -0.01 -6.55
N VAL A 321 16.93 -0.81 -5.85
CA VAL A 321 17.30 -0.60 -4.43
C VAL A 321 18.04 0.73 -4.25
N VAL A 322 18.97 1.06 -5.15
CA VAL A 322 19.68 2.35 -5.16
C VAL A 322 18.73 3.50 -5.52
N TYR A 323 17.90 3.31 -6.55
CA TYR A 323 16.91 4.31 -6.99
C TYR A 323 15.95 4.68 -5.85
N ASN A 324 15.45 3.69 -5.11
CA ASN A 324 14.54 3.88 -3.99
C ASN A 324 15.12 4.78 -2.88
N GLU A 325 16.44 4.75 -2.72
CA GLU A 325 17.19 5.53 -1.73
C GLU A 325 17.51 6.95 -2.19
N CYS A 326 17.68 7.13 -3.50
CA CYS A 326 18.00 8.43 -4.11
C CYS A 326 16.77 9.31 -4.38
N TYR A 327 15.60 8.92 -3.87
CA TYR A 327 14.34 9.62 -4.13
C TYR A 327 14.41 11.11 -3.76
N ASP A 328 13.99 11.96 -4.69
CA ASP A 328 13.88 13.40 -4.54
C ASP A 328 12.46 13.85 -4.86
N GLU A 329 11.74 14.29 -3.84
CA GLU A 329 10.35 14.71 -3.97
C GLU A 329 10.19 15.93 -4.89
N GLN A 330 11.18 16.83 -4.96
CA GLN A 330 11.10 18.05 -5.77
C GLN A 330 11.07 17.74 -7.27
N LEU A 331 11.55 16.56 -7.66
CA LEU A 331 11.54 16.08 -9.04
C LEU A 331 10.33 15.22 -9.36
N SER A 332 9.82 14.47 -8.37
CA SER A 332 8.78 13.45 -8.59
C SER A 332 7.37 13.89 -8.24
N VAL A 333 7.22 14.90 -7.38
CA VAL A 333 5.91 15.40 -6.93
C VAL A 333 5.71 16.83 -7.42
N PRO A 334 4.57 17.13 -8.08
CA PRO A 334 4.23 18.50 -8.47
C PRO A 334 4.27 19.45 -7.26
N ALA A 335 4.77 20.67 -7.46
CA ALA A 335 4.93 21.64 -6.37
C ALA A 335 3.61 22.06 -5.70
N ASP A 336 2.47 21.84 -6.36
CA ASP A 336 1.12 22.12 -5.88
C ASP A 336 0.38 20.85 -5.40
N ALA A 337 1.08 19.73 -5.27
CA ALA A 337 0.58 18.48 -4.72
C ALA A 337 1.20 18.20 -3.34
N HIS A 338 0.41 17.59 -2.46
CA HIS A 338 0.85 17.15 -1.14
C HIS A 338 0.93 15.63 -1.08
N ARG A 339 1.95 15.12 -0.40
CA ARG A 339 2.17 13.70 -0.21
C ARG A 339 1.36 13.16 0.97
N TYR A 340 1.06 11.87 0.92
CA TYR A 340 0.51 11.09 2.01
C TYR A 340 1.24 9.76 2.14
N ALA A 341 1.09 9.12 3.29
CA ALA A 341 1.50 7.74 3.55
C ALA A 341 0.26 6.93 3.88
N ALA A 342 0.11 5.78 3.26
CA ALA A 342 -1.01 4.91 3.53
C ALA A 342 -0.78 4.09 4.80
N TRP A 343 -1.87 3.65 5.42
CA TRP A 343 -1.85 3.10 6.78
C TRP A 343 -1.57 1.58 6.87
N TRP A 344 -1.09 0.96 5.79
CA TRP A 344 -0.54 -0.40 5.86
C TRP A 344 0.74 -0.46 6.70
N TYR A 345 1.51 0.64 6.75
CA TYR A 345 2.67 0.83 7.62
C TYR A 345 3.02 2.32 7.68
N CYS A 346 2.46 3.04 8.65
CA CYS A 346 2.69 4.47 8.83
C CYS A 346 2.88 4.82 10.31
N VAL A 347 4.06 5.31 10.67
CA VAL A 347 4.31 5.85 12.01
C VAL A 347 4.01 7.33 12.06
N ILE A 348 3.21 7.71 13.05
CA ILE A 348 2.79 9.09 13.31
C ILE A 348 3.23 9.46 14.73
N PRO A 349 4.07 10.48 14.92
CA PRO A 349 4.40 11.00 16.25
C PRO A 349 3.15 11.52 16.95
N THR A 350 3.00 11.23 18.24
CA THR A 350 1.78 11.60 18.99
C THR A 350 1.60 13.11 19.10
N ALA A 351 2.68 13.90 19.13
CA ALA A 351 2.63 15.36 19.04
C ALA A 351 1.92 15.84 17.75
N VAL A 352 2.03 15.10 16.64
CA VAL A 352 1.31 15.42 15.40
C VAL A 352 -0.17 15.06 15.52
N ILE A 353 -0.50 13.94 16.18
CA ILE A 353 -1.89 13.53 16.47
C ILE A 353 -2.56 14.55 17.38
N GLU A 354 -1.91 14.97 18.46
CA GLU A 354 -2.47 15.96 19.40
C GLU A 354 -2.68 17.32 18.72
N ARG A 355 -1.76 17.73 17.83
CA ARG A 355 -1.84 19.01 17.12
C ARG A 355 -2.92 19.03 16.04
N ASN A 356 -3.09 17.94 15.30
CA ASN A 356 -4.00 17.89 14.17
C ASN A 356 -5.32 17.19 14.50
N GLY A 357 -5.43 16.44 15.59
CA GLY A 357 -6.58 15.59 15.87
C GLY A 357 -6.53 14.27 15.11
N LEU A 358 -7.66 13.57 15.08
CA LEU A 358 -7.88 12.24 14.52
C LEU A 358 -8.36 12.31 13.06
N PRO A 359 -8.40 11.18 12.32
CA PRO A 359 -8.99 11.13 10.98
C PRO A 359 -10.44 11.58 10.92
N LEU A 360 -10.89 11.95 9.72
CA LEU A 360 -12.31 12.18 9.45
C LEU A 360 -13.13 10.89 9.64
N PRO A 361 -14.42 10.99 10.03
CA PRO A 361 -15.33 9.86 10.21
C PRO A 361 -15.85 9.30 8.88
N VAL A 362 -14.92 8.95 7.99
CA VAL A 362 -15.19 8.11 6.83
C VAL A 362 -15.14 6.63 7.24
N PHE A 363 -15.52 5.72 6.34
CA PHE A 363 -15.51 4.29 6.68
C PHE A 363 -14.17 3.65 6.28
N VAL A 364 -13.83 3.73 5.00
CA VAL A 364 -12.57 3.27 4.40
C VAL A 364 -12.25 4.17 3.21
N ARG A 365 -10.98 4.24 2.83
CA ARG A 365 -10.42 5.08 1.77
C ARG A 365 -10.44 6.57 2.09
N PHE A 366 -9.34 7.23 1.69
CA PHE A 366 -9.10 8.66 1.82
C PHE A 366 -8.94 9.16 3.26
N ASP A 367 -9.10 8.30 4.26
CA ASP A 367 -8.72 8.55 5.64
C ASP A 367 -7.22 8.84 5.77
N ASP A 368 -6.39 7.95 5.23
CA ASP A 368 -4.94 8.11 5.17
C ASP A 368 -4.48 9.29 4.29
N VAL A 369 -5.09 9.43 3.11
CA VAL A 369 -4.81 10.51 2.16
C VAL A 369 -5.10 11.87 2.78
N GLU A 370 -6.30 12.04 3.33
CA GLU A 370 -6.72 13.28 3.96
C GLU A 370 -5.84 13.61 5.16
N TYR A 371 -5.61 12.63 6.04
CA TYR A 371 -4.82 12.85 7.25
C TYR A 371 -3.38 13.23 6.94
N GLY A 372 -2.76 12.55 5.97
CA GLY A 372 -1.40 12.86 5.52
C GLY A 372 -1.28 14.26 4.94
N ILE A 373 -2.24 14.67 4.09
CA ILE A 373 -2.26 16.01 3.50
C ILE A 373 -2.55 17.09 4.55
N ARG A 374 -3.49 16.85 5.48
CA ARG A 374 -3.83 17.78 6.56
C ARG A 374 -2.65 18.02 7.49
N CYS A 375 -1.94 16.96 7.87
CA CYS A 375 -0.76 17.07 8.72
C CYS A 375 0.44 17.70 8.00
N ASN A 376 0.52 17.55 6.67
CA ASN A 376 1.62 17.99 5.80
C ASN A 376 3.01 17.72 6.40
N PRO A 377 3.34 16.47 6.79
CA PRO A 377 4.57 16.15 7.49
C PRO A 377 5.73 16.02 6.50
N LYS A 378 6.96 15.97 7.03
CA LYS A 378 8.07 15.33 6.31
C LYS A 378 7.88 13.82 6.32
N PHE A 379 8.43 13.14 5.32
CA PHE A 379 8.38 11.69 5.22
C PHE A 379 9.79 11.08 5.30
N MET A 380 9.95 10.07 6.14
CA MET A 380 11.07 9.14 6.14
C MET A 380 10.61 7.82 5.51
N THR A 381 11.24 7.43 4.40
CA THR A 381 11.06 6.09 3.80
C THR A 381 12.43 5.49 3.55
N MET A 382 12.64 4.19 3.78
CA MET A 382 13.96 3.55 3.70
C MET A 382 13.85 2.10 3.22
N ASN A 383 14.87 1.61 2.53
CA ASN A 383 15.00 0.18 2.24
C ASN A 383 14.94 -0.66 3.54
N GLY A 384 14.30 -1.83 3.44
CA GLY A 384 14.11 -2.75 4.57
C GLY A 384 13.05 -2.34 5.59
N ILE A 385 12.36 -1.19 5.42
CA ILE A 385 11.13 -0.85 6.16
C ILE A 385 9.95 -1.09 5.22
N CYS A 386 9.28 -2.23 5.38
CA CYS A 386 8.20 -2.63 4.48
C CYS A 386 7.22 -3.62 5.13
N VAL A 387 6.12 -3.85 4.42
CA VAL A 387 5.18 -4.96 4.64
C VAL A 387 4.85 -5.62 3.31
N TRP A 388 4.46 -6.89 3.32
CA TRP A 388 3.85 -7.51 2.15
C TRP A 388 2.33 -7.45 2.25
N HIS A 389 1.68 -6.98 1.20
CA HIS A 389 0.23 -6.79 1.15
C HIS A 389 -0.35 -7.26 -0.20
N ALA A 390 -1.62 -7.63 -0.22
CA ALA A 390 -2.28 -8.06 -1.45
C ALA A 390 -2.38 -6.92 -2.48
N LYS A 391 -2.18 -7.23 -3.75
CA LYS A 391 -2.24 -6.21 -4.82
C LYS A 391 -3.59 -5.50 -4.90
N PHE A 392 -3.59 -4.26 -5.38
CA PHE A 392 -4.81 -3.46 -5.54
C PHE A 392 -5.76 -3.97 -6.64
N ASP A 393 -5.24 -4.56 -7.71
CA ASP A 393 -6.04 -5.09 -8.82
C ASP A 393 -6.88 -6.32 -8.38
N ILE A 394 -6.30 -7.20 -7.57
CA ILE A 394 -6.98 -8.36 -6.99
C ILE A 394 -8.07 -7.92 -5.99
N ARG A 395 -7.89 -6.76 -5.34
CA ARG A 395 -8.82 -6.22 -4.33
C ARG A 395 -9.82 -5.21 -4.87
N TYR A 396 -9.98 -5.10 -6.19
CA TYR A 396 -10.94 -4.16 -6.77
C TYR A 396 -12.37 -4.39 -6.24
N ASN A 397 -12.97 -3.34 -5.71
CA ASN A 397 -14.34 -3.33 -5.24
C ASN A 397 -14.99 -1.99 -5.57
N ALA A 398 -16.03 -1.96 -6.41
CA ALA A 398 -16.69 -0.72 -6.79
C ALA A 398 -17.37 0.03 -5.61
N GLY A 399 -17.79 -0.68 -4.55
CA GLY A 399 -18.25 -0.03 -3.32
C GLY A 399 -17.17 0.82 -2.66
N VAL A 400 -15.90 0.44 -2.84
CA VAL A 400 -14.73 1.20 -2.39
C VAL A 400 -14.36 2.24 -3.48
N GLU A 401 -14.09 1.78 -4.69
CA GLU A 401 -13.46 2.57 -5.76
C GLU A 401 -14.42 3.51 -6.52
N ARG A 402 -15.73 3.40 -6.32
CA ARG A 402 -16.73 4.28 -6.93
C ARG A 402 -17.53 5.03 -5.88
N TYR A 403 -18.08 4.33 -4.89
CA TYR A 403 -18.86 4.99 -3.84
C TYR A 403 -17.96 5.71 -2.81
N GLN A 404 -17.07 5.01 -2.11
CA GLN A 404 -16.24 5.62 -1.05
C GLN A 404 -15.29 6.67 -1.62
N THR A 405 -14.57 6.36 -2.69
CA THR A 405 -13.60 7.29 -3.30
C THR A 405 -14.25 8.63 -3.65
N ILE A 406 -15.37 8.63 -4.39
CA ILE A 406 -16.06 9.88 -4.77
C ILE A 406 -16.58 10.63 -3.54
N ARG A 407 -17.20 9.91 -2.59
CA ARG A 407 -17.75 10.53 -1.39
C ARG A 407 -16.65 11.17 -0.56
N ASN A 408 -15.61 10.41 -0.24
CA ASN A 408 -14.58 10.78 0.71
C ASN A 408 -13.58 11.78 0.10
N GLN A 409 -13.24 11.70 -1.19
CA GLN A 409 -12.40 12.72 -1.84
C GLN A 409 -13.09 14.10 -1.83
N MET A 410 -14.41 14.15 -2.01
CA MET A 410 -15.17 15.41 -1.96
C MET A 410 -15.27 15.95 -0.53
N ILE A 411 -15.43 15.08 0.47
CA ILE A 411 -15.38 15.46 1.89
C ILE A 411 -14.00 16.05 2.22
N GLY A 412 -12.93 15.30 1.94
CA GLY A 412 -11.55 15.74 2.19
C GLY A 412 -11.21 17.03 1.44
N GLN A 413 -11.68 17.20 0.20
CA GLN A 413 -11.50 18.46 -0.53
C GLN A 413 -12.17 19.65 0.17
N MET A 414 -13.31 19.45 0.82
CA MET A 414 -14.06 20.51 1.50
C MET A 414 -13.61 20.78 2.94
N THR A 415 -13.01 19.80 3.61
CA THR A 415 -12.45 19.97 4.96
C THR A 415 -11.01 20.46 4.92
N THR A 416 -10.22 19.95 3.98
CA THR A 416 -8.76 20.01 4.02
C THR A 416 -8.17 20.71 2.81
N GLY A 417 -8.84 20.63 1.65
CA GLY A 417 -8.32 21.17 0.40
C GLY A 417 -7.24 20.28 -0.22
N LEU A 418 -7.59 19.01 -0.48
CA LEU A 418 -6.65 17.99 -0.98
C LEU A 418 -5.92 18.39 -2.26
N VAL A 419 -6.57 19.16 -3.14
CA VAL A 419 -5.98 19.75 -4.35
C VAL A 419 -6.36 21.23 -4.50
N PRO A 420 -5.58 22.03 -5.27
CA PRO A 420 -5.80 23.48 -5.37
C PRO A 420 -7.15 23.90 -5.98
N ASP A 421 -7.64 23.21 -7.01
CA ASP A 421 -8.94 23.51 -7.65
C ASP A 421 -9.90 22.33 -7.47
N THR A 422 -11.03 22.57 -6.82
CA THR A 422 -12.10 21.58 -6.65
C THR A 422 -12.64 21.04 -7.97
N LYS A 423 -12.47 21.75 -9.10
CA LYS A 423 -12.77 21.21 -10.43
C LYS A 423 -12.03 19.92 -10.74
N THR A 424 -10.83 19.71 -10.19
CA THR A 424 -10.08 18.46 -10.34
C THR A 424 -10.87 17.29 -9.74
N MET A 425 -11.47 17.44 -8.56
CA MET A 425 -12.32 16.41 -7.95
C MET A 425 -13.64 16.20 -8.73
N LEU A 426 -14.20 17.27 -9.31
CA LEU A 426 -15.35 17.15 -10.21
C LEU A 426 -14.99 16.46 -11.53
N HIS A 427 -13.77 16.64 -12.03
CA HIS A 427 -13.24 15.91 -13.18
C HIS A 427 -13.05 14.43 -12.85
N SER A 428 -12.52 14.09 -11.66
CA SER A 428 -12.45 12.71 -11.17
C SER A 428 -13.84 12.05 -11.17
N LEU A 429 -14.85 12.71 -10.60
CA LEU A 429 -16.25 12.25 -10.66
C LEU A 429 -16.75 12.04 -12.10
N HIS A 430 -16.56 13.04 -12.97
CA HIS A 430 -16.96 12.95 -14.36
C HIS A 430 -16.28 11.75 -15.04
N HIS A 431 -14.98 11.59 -14.84
CA HIS A 431 -14.18 10.54 -15.44
C HIS A 431 -14.69 9.15 -15.02
N MET A 432 -14.93 8.92 -13.72
CA MET A 432 -15.45 7.64 -13.25
C MET A 432 -16.84 7.31 -13.82
N VAL A 433 -17.78 8.26 -13.79
CA VAL A 433 -19.12 8.05 -14.34
C VAL A 433 -19.07 7.79 -15.85
N ASP A 434 -18.27 8.58 -16.59
CA ASP A 434 -18.11 8.43 -18.03
C ASP A 434 -17.44 7.10 -18.40
N LEU A 435 -16.40 6.70 -17.68
CA LEU A 435 -15.69 5.44 -17.90
C LEU A 435 -16.62 4.24 -17.73
N GLU A 436 -17.37 4.19 -16.63
CA GLU A 436 -18.30 3.08 -16.39
C GLU A 436 -19.43 3.05 -17.41
N CYS A 437 -20.00 4.21 -17.77
CA CYS A 437 -20.98 4.31 -18.85
C CYS A 437 -20.43 3.81 -20.20
N ARG A 438 -19.19 4.14 -20.55
CA ARG A 438 -18.57 3.69 -21.82
C ARG A 438 -18.44 2.17 -21.91
N LYS A 439 -18.29 1.50 -20.77
CA LYS A 439 -18.21 0.04 -20.62
C LYS A 439 -19.57 -0.62 -20.35
N PHE A 440 -20.68 0.12 -20.45
CA PHE A 440 -22.05 -0.30 -20.09
C PHE A 440 -22.22 -0.76 -18.64
N ASN A 441 -21.32 -0.37 -17.74
CA ASN A 441 -21.42 -0.63 -16.31
C ASN A 441 -22.22 0.47 -15.61
N TYR A 442 -23.51 0.56 -15.94
CA TYR A 442 -24.37 1.61 -15.39
C TYR A 442 -24.55 1.48 -13.87
N THR A 443 -24.50 0.25 -13.35
CA THR A 443 -24.61 -0.04 -11.92
C THR A 443 -23.52 0.66 -11.12
N ASP A 444 -22.25 0.53 -11.53
CA ASP A 444 -21.17 1.19 -10.82
C ASP A 444 -21.09 2.71 -11.12
N ALA A 445 -21.63 3.16 -12.26
CA ALA A 445 -21.80 4.59 -12.52
C ALA A 445 -22.82 5.23 -11.57
N GLU A 446 -23.95 4.55 -11.31
CA GLU A 446 -24.97 4.96 -10.34
C GLU A 446 -24.43 4.97 -8.92
N LEU A 447 -23.52 4.04 -8.60
CA LEU A 447 -22.84 3.93 -7.33
C LEU A 447 -21.90 5.12 -7.07
N ALA A 448 -21.17 5.58 -8.09
CA ALA A 448 -20.38 6.83 -8.01
C ALA A 448 -21.27 8.06 -7.74
N LEU A 449 -22.42 8.15 -8.42
CA LEU A 449 -23.38 9.23 -8.20
C LEU A 449 -23.98 9.18 -6.79
N GLN A 450 -24.26 7.99 -6.25
CA GLN A 450 -24.73 7.83 -4.88
C GLN A 450 -23.70 8.32 -3.86
N GLY A 451 -22.41 8.04 -4.08
CA GLY A 451 -21.32 8.59 -3.24
C GLY A 451 -21.30 10.11 -3.26
N PHE A 452 -21.46 10.71 -4.45
CA PHE A 452 -21.55 12.15 -4.59
C PHE A 452 -22.79 12.75 -3.89
N GLU A 453 -23.96 12.12 -4.04
CA GLU A 453 -25.20 12.54 -3.39
C GLU A 453 -25.11 12.47 -1.85
N ASP A 454 -24.46 11.45 -1.29
CA ASP A 454 -24.24 11.35 0.15
C ASP A 454 -23.32 12.46 0.68
N PHE A 455 -22.31 12.88 -0.09
CA PHE A 455 -21.54 14.10 0.18
C PHE A 455 -22.43 15.36 0.14
N LEU A 456 -23.34 15.48 -0.83
CA LEU A 456 -24.22 16.65 -0.96
C LEU A 456 -25.20 16.83 0.21
N LYS A 457 -25.40 15.80 1.05
CA LYS A 457 -26.18 15.89 2.31
C LYS A 457 -25.49 16.72 3.40
N GLY A 458 -24.17 16.92 3.30
CA GLY A 458 -23.40 17.77 4.20
C GLY A 458 -22.90 17.07 5.48
N PRO A 459 -22.07 17.76 6.28
CA PRO A 459 -21.33 17.15 7.40
C PRO A 459 -22.21 16.59 8.51
N LYS A 460 -23.41 17.14 8.74
CA LYS A 460 -24.35 16.61 9.74
C LYS A 460 -24.80 15.18 9.45
N PHE A 461 -24.84 14.78 8.18
CA PHE A 461 -25.11 13.40 7.78
C PHE A 461 -23.87 12.52 7.96
N ILE A 462 -22.68 13.03 7.60
CA ILE A 462 -21.41 12.31 7.72
C ILE A 462 -21.05 12.00 9.18
N MET A 463 -21.37 12.92 10.11
CA MET A 463 -21.12 12.77 11.54
C MET A 463 -22.05 11.76 12.26
N GLN A 464 -23.03 11.19 11.55
CA GLN A 464 -23.91 10.16 12.12
C GLN A 464 -23.29 8.77 11.90
N PRO A 465 -23.65 7.75 12.70
CA PRO A 465 -23.17 6.37 12.54
C PRO A 465 -23.79 5.65 11.34
N VAL A 466 -23.81 6.29 10.17
CA VAL A 466 -24.39 5.80 8.91
C VAL A 466 -23.33 5.23 7.97
N ALA A 467 -22.05 5.41 8.29
CA ALA A 467 -20.93 5.06 7.41
C ALA A 467 -20.91 3.57 7.05
N GLN A 468 -21.13 2.69 8.03
CA GLN A 468 -21.21 1.24 7.85
C GLN A 468 -22.41 0.86 6.99
N GLU A 469 -23.61 1.33 7.34
CA GLU A 469 -24.84 1.02 6.60
C GLU A 469 -24.71 1.43 5.12
N CYS A 470 -24.19 2.62 4.87
CA CYS A 470 -23.99 3.11 3.52
C CYS A 470 -22.97 2.28 2.73
N PHE A 471 -21.87 1.87 3.37
CA PHE A 471 -20.88 1.00 2.72
C PHE A 471 -21.44 -0.41 2.43
N MET A 472 -22.19 -0.98 3.37
CA MET A 472 -22.84 -2.28 3.15
C MET A 472 -23.88 -2.21 2.04
N ARG A 473 -24.64 -1.11 1.97
CA ARG A 473 -25.56 -0.85 0.86
C ARG A 473 -24.81 -0.79 -0.47
N ALA A 474 -23.73 0.00 -0.54
CA ALA A 474 -22.90 0.10 -1.74
C ALA A 474 -22.35 -1.27 -2.20
N ASN A 475 -21.94 -2.14 -1.27
CA ASN A 475 -21.48 -3.50 -1.60
C ASN A 475 -22.58 -4.45 -2.07
N ARG A 476 -23.82 -4.24 -1.65
CA ARG A 476 -24.98 -4.98 -2.17
C ARG A 476 -25.39 -4.48 -3.55
N GLU A 477 -25.29 -3.17 -3.77
CA GLU A 477 -25.76 -2.50 -4.99
C GLU A 477 -24.74 -2.51 -6.14
N LYS A 478 -23.44 -2.68 -5.85
CA LYS A 478 -22.40 -2.79 -6.89
C LYS A 478 -22.66 -3.93 -7.89
N GLU A 479 -22.02 -3.86 -9.05
CA GLU A 479 -22.05 -4.94 -10.02
C GLU A 479 -21.59 -6.28 -9.38
N GLN A 480 -22.39 -7.32 -9.59
CA GLN A 480 -22.14 -8.66 -9.06
C GLN A 480 -21.58 -9.53 -10.18
N LEU A 481 -20.44 -10.16 -9.91
CA LEU A 481 -19.83 -11.13 -10.81
C LEU A 481 -20.35 -12.53 -10.46
N VAL A 482 -20.65 -13.30 -11.49
CA VAL A 482 -21.11 -14.69 -11.39
C VAL A 482 -19.98 -15.66 -11.76
N SER A 483 -20.09 -16.94 -11.37
CA SER A 483 -19.11 -17.96 -11.74
C SER A 483 -19.06 -18.14 -13.26
N PHE A 484 -17.97 -18.70 -13.79
CA PHE A 484 -17.87 -19.03 -15.22
C PHE A 484 -19.00 -19.96 -15.72
N ASP A 485 -19.45 -20.91 -14.90
CA ASP A 485 -20.57 -21.79 -15.25
C ASP A 485 -21.87 -21.01 -15.43
N GLU A 486 -22.19 -20.12 -14.48
CA GLU A 486 -23.37 -19.28 -14.55
C GLU A 486 -23.25 -18.24 -15.68
N LEU A 487 -22.06 -17.67 -15.88
CA LEU A 487 -21.77 -16.73 -16.96
C LEU A 487 -22.02 -17.35 -18.34
N ARG A 488 -21.58 -18.60 -18.55
CA ARG A 488 -21.81 -19.35 -19.78
C ARG A 488 -23.30 -19.57 -20.02
N GLU A 489 -24.05 -19.90 -18.97
CA GLU A 489 -25.50 -20.09 -19.08
C GLU A 489 -26.23 -18.76 -19.40
N GLN A 490 -25.85 -17.66 -18.75
CA GLN A 490 -26.37 -16.33 -19.07
C GLN A 490 -26.04 -15.91 -20.52
N ALA A 491 -24.85 -16.23 -21.02
CA ALA A 491 -24.46 -15.96 -22.40
C ALA A 491 -25.34 -16.71 -23.42
N ARG A 492 -25.60 -18.00 -23.18
CA ARG A 492 -26.52 -18.81 -24.01
C ARG A 492 -27.95 -18.28 -24.02
N GLN A 493 -28.45 -17.80 -22.87
CA GLN A 493 -29.77 -17.18 -22.80
C GLN A 493 -29.88 -15.91 -23.66
N LEU A 494 -28.75 -15.26 -23.95
CA LEU A 494 -28.67 -14.12 -24.87
C LEU A 494 -28.37 -14.53 -26.33
N GLY A 495 -28.29 -15.82 -26.64
CA GLY A 495 -27.97 -16.34 -27.98
C GLY A 495 -26.47 -16.38 -28.30
N ILE A 496 -25.60 -16.31 -27.29
CA ILE A 496 -24.14 -16.39 -27.44
C ILE A 496 -23.71 -17.85 -27.15
N ASP A 497 -23.81 -18.71 -28.15
CA ASP A 497 -23.53 -20.16 -28.01
C ASP A 497 -22.05 -20.51 -28.14
N ASP A 498 -21.24 -19.63 -28.73
CA ASP A 498 -19.82 -19.82 -29.01
C ASP A 498 -18.89 -19.30 -27.89
N PHE A 499 -19.45 -18.67 -26.85
CA PHE A 499 -18.69 -18.18 -25.71
C PHE A 499 -18.34 -19.32 -24.74
N ASP A 500 -17.04 -19.58 -24.58
CA ASP A 500 -16.51 -20.47 -23.57
C ASP A 500 -15.48 -19.76 -22.68
N PRO A 501 -15.82 -19.42 -21.41
CA PRO A 501 -14.91 -18.74 -20.50
C PRO A 501 -13.69 -19.59 -20.11
N ASP A 502 -13.75 -20.92 -20.23
CA ASP A 502 -12.62 -21.80 -19.91
C ASP A 502 -11.54 -21.82 -21.01
N MET A 503 -11.90 -21.38 -22.22
CA MET A 503 -10.98 -21.30 -23.35
C MET A 503 -10.33 -19.91 -23.50
N LEU A 504 -10.68 -18.96 -22.63
CA LEU A 504 -10.12 -17.62 -22.65
C LEU A 504 -8.66 -17.61 -22.21
N THR A 505 -7.87 -16.78 -22.88
CA THR A 505 -6.51 -16.46 -22.48
C THR A 505 -6.43 -15.02 -22.01
N ARG A 506 -5.41 -14.68 -21.20
CA ARG A 506 -5.13 -13.28 -20.85
C ARG A 506 -4.90 -12.41 -22.07
N GLN A 507 -4.35 -12.96 -23.16
CA GLN A 507 -4.19 -12.20 -24.40
C GLN A 507 -5.55 -11.78 -24.98
N VAL A 508 -6.58 -12.62 -24.91
CA VAL A 508 -7.93 -12.23 -25.35
C VAL A 508 -8.53 -11.19 -24.42
N ILE A 509 -8.34 -11.35 -23.11
CA ILE A 509 -8.95 -10.48 -22.09
C ILE A 509 -8.30 -9.09 -22.08
N ASP A 510 -6.96 -9.03 -22.12
CA ASP A 510 -6.19 -7.80 -21.92
C ASP A 510 -5.89 -7.06 -23.24
N PHE A 511 -6.25 -7.61 -24.40
CA PHE A 511 -6.00 -6.99 -25.70
C PHE A 511 -6.88 -5.76 -25.92
N ASP A 512 -6.30 -4.68 -26.45
CA ASP A 512 -7.04 -3.50 -26.90
C ASP A 512 -6.55 -3.04 -28.28
N GLU A 513 -7.46 -3.00 -29.26
CA GLU A 513 -7.12 -2.59 -30.62
C GLU A 513 -6.94 -1.05 -30.72
N PRO A 514 -5.89 -0.55 -31.40
CA PRO A 514 -5.76 0.88 -31.63
C PRO A 514 -6.92 1.46 -32.46
N ARG A 515 -7.66 2.42 -31.89
CA ARG A 515 -8.69 3.17 -32.63
C ARG A 515 -8.11 4.18 -33.60
N THR A 516 -8.69 4.25 -34.79
CA THR A 516 -8.49 5.35 -35.74
C THR A 516 -9.00 6.69 -35.17
N LEU A 517 -8.50 7.82 -35.70
CA LEU A 517 -8.98 9.16 -35.29
C LEU A 517 -10.49 9.34 -35.46
N LYS A 518 -11.09 8.72 -36.49
CA LYS A 518 -12.54 8.76 -36.73
C LYS A 518 -13.31 8.01 -35.65
N GLN A 519 -12.84 6.81 -35.26
CA GLN A 519 -13.44 6.02 -34.17
C GLN A 519 -13.31 6.75 -32.84
N ARG A 520 -12.13 7.32 -32.54
CA ARG A 520 -11.92 8.16 -31.34
C ARG A 520 -12.90 9.34 -31.29
N ALA A 521 -13.08 10.05 -32.41
CA ALA A 521 -14.01 11.16 -32.50
C ALA A 521 -15.47 10.70 -32.32
N PHE A 522 -15.85 9.58 -32.95
CA PHE A 522 -17.17 8.96 -32.76
C PHE A 522 -17.39 8.63 -31.29
N ASP A 523 -16.51 7.86 -30.65
CA ASP A 523 -16.67 7.45 -29.25
C ASP A 523 -16.69 8.63 -28.29
N PHE A 524 -15.92 9.68 -28.58
CA PHE A 524 -15.94 10.88 -27.79
C PHE A 524 -17.29 11.60 -27.88
N LEU A 525 -17.80 11.80 -29.10
CA LEU A 525 -19.05 12.53 -29.36
C LEU A 525 -20.29 11.76 -28.93
N THR A 526 -20.30 10.45 -29.20
CA THR A 526 -21.45 9.57 -28.98
C THR A 526 -21.40 8.83 -27.65
N ARG A 527 -20.29 8.86 -26.92
CA ARG A 527 -20.05 8.05 -25.70
C ARG A 527 -20.30 6.56 -25.97
N ASN A 528 -19.54 6.02 -26.92
CA ASN A 528 -19.70 4.64 -27.41
C ASN A 528 -21.12 4.34 -27.96
N GLY A 529 -21.64 5.25 -28.79
CA GLY A 529 -22.93 5.13 -29.46
C GLY A 529 -24.17 5.47 -28.61
N GLN A 530 -24.00 5.74 -27.31
CA GLN A 530 -25.14 5.85 -26.37
C GLN A 530 -25.85 7.21 -26.37
N ARG A 531 -25.16 8.30 -26.79
CA ARG A 531 -25.72 9.66 -26.74
C ARG A 531 -26.76 9.92 -27.84
N PHE A 532 -26.60 9.29 -29.00
CA PHE A 532 -27.42 9.54 -30.20
C PHE A 532 -27.89 8.25 -30.90
N GLY A 533 -27.50 7.08 -30.41
CA GLY A 533 -27.94 5.80 -30.95
C GLY A 533 -29.32 5.40 -30.44
N ALA A 534 -29.97 4.49 -31.17
CA ALA A 534 -31.06 3.68 -30.64
C ALA A 534 -30.47 2.38 -30.05
N ASP A 535 -31.20 1.72 -29.15
CA ASP A 535 -30.89 0.36 -28.68
C ASP A 535 -30.97 -0.61 -29.86
N LYS A 536 -29.90 -0.69 -30.64
CA LYS A 536 -29.77 -1.69 -31.69
C LYS A 536 -29.23 -2.95 -31.03
N PHE A 537 -30.10 -3.70 -30.36
CA PHE A 537 -29.85 -5.13 -30.16
C PHE A 537 -29.94 -5.78 -31.55
N ALA A 538 -28.85 -5.71 -32.30
CA ALA A 538 -28.78 -6.21 -33.66
C ALA A 538 -27.76 -7.34 -33.66
N ALA A 539 -28.23 -8.57 -33.72
CA ALA A 539 -27.45 -9.65 -34.32
C ALA A 539 -27.00 -9.13 -35.69
N LYS A 540 -25.71 -8.86 -35.88
CA LYS A 540 -25.21 -8.53 -37.22
C LYS A 540 -25.23 -9.83 -38.00
N LYS A 541 -26.11 -9.92 -38.98
CA LYS A 541 -26.02 -10.93 -40.02
C LYS A 541 -24.70 -10.73 -40.75
N ILE A 542 -23.80 -11.71 -40.67
CA ILE A 542 -22.64 -11.75 -41.56
C ILE A 542 -23.20 -12.03 -42.96
N ASP A 543 -22.95 -11.12 -43.89
CA ASP A 543 -23.19 -11.36 -45.32
C ASP A 543 -22.35 -12.58 -45.74
N GLY A 544 -22.97 -13.76 -45.77
CA GLY A 544 -22.29 -14.98 -46.23
C GLY A 544 -22.96 -16.31 -45.95
N ASP A 545 -23.73 -16.47 -44.86
CA ASP A 545 -24.39 -17.75 -44.57
C ASP A 545 -25.72 -17.56 -43.83
N ALA A 546 -26.79 -18.11 -44.39
CA ALA A 546 -28.16 -17.91 -43.96
C ALA A 546 -28.57 -18.79 -42.75
N ALA A 547 -27.63 -19.17 -41.87
CA ALA A 547 -27.85 -20.24 -40.89
C ALA A 547 -27.46 -19.94 -39.42
N ALA A 548 -27.01 -18.74 -39.04
CA ALA A 548 -26.89 -18.38 -37.62
C ALA A 548 -27.08 -16.87 -37.38
N ASP A 549 -28.06 -16.51 -36.57
CA ASP A 549 -28.15 -15.17 -35.97
C ASP A 549 -27.02 -15.06 -34.91
N HIS A 550 -25.78 -14.77 -35.35
CA HIS A 550 -24.65 -14.61 -34.44
C HIS A 550 -24.75 -13.26 -33.71
N VAL A 551 -24.67 -13.32 -32.38
CA VAL A 551 -24.69 -12.15 -31.51
C VAL A 551 -23.26 -11.69 -31.29
N GLU A 552 -22.92 -10.50 -31.81
CA GLU A 552 -21.60 -9.91 -31.58
C GLU A 552 -21.44 -9.49 -30.11
N TYR A 553 -20.29 -9.84 -29.53
CA TYR A 553 -19.87 -9.45 -28.20
C TYR A 553 -18.36 -9.21 -28.17
N THR A 554 -17.90 -8.47 -27.17
CA THR A 554 -16.48 -8.28 -26.88
C THR A 554 -16.15 -8.75 -25.48
N ILE A 555 -14.89 -9.08 -25.25
CA ILE A 555 -14.38 -9.50 -23.94
C ILE A 555 -13.41 -8.43 -23.46
N ILE A 556 -13.56 -8.05 -22.20
CA ILE A 556 -12.66 -7.10 -21.54
C ILE A 556 -12.32 -7.57 -20.13
N PRO A 557 -11.26 -7.03 -19.49
CA PRO A 557 -11.03 -7.30 -18.09
C PRO A 557 -12.08 -6.57 -17.24
N SER A 558 -12.46 -7.17 -16.12
CA SER A 558 -13.42 -6.57 -15.17
C SER A 558 -12.83 -5.41 -14.36
N ALA A 559 -11.50 -5.25 -14.35
CA ALA A 559 -10.80 -4.21 -13.59
C ALA A 559 -11.34 -2.81 -13.90
N GLY A 560 -11.75 -2.09 -12.86
CA GLY A 560 -12.55 -0.87 -13.01
C GLY A 560 -11.86 0.29 -13.74
N TRP A 561 -10.54 0.45 -13.60
CA TRP A 561 -9.82 1.60 -14.17
C TRP A 561 -9.44 1.44 -15.64
N LEU A 562 -9.62 0.25 -16.23
CA LEU A 562 -9.25 0.00 -17.61
C LEU A 562 -10.27 0.60 -18.57
N TYR A 563 -9.78 1.18 -19.67
CA TYR A 563 -10.58 1.67 -20.78
C TYR A 563 -10.13 1.01 -22.10
N PRO A 564 -10.51 -0.26 -22.34
CA PRO A 564 -10.17 -1.02 -23.55
C PRO A 564 -11.01 -0.50 -24.73
N ALA A 565 -10.64 0.67 -25.19
CA ALA A 565 -11.54 1.53 -25.92
C ALA A 565 -11.73 1.11 -27.38
N GLY A 566 -10.74 0.43 -27.96
CA GLY A 566 -10.85 -0.20 -29.27
C GLY A 566 -11.79 -1.38 -29.26
N MET A 567 -11.63 -2.26 -28.27
CA MET A 567 -12.44 -3.48 -28.18
C MET A 567 -13.93 -3.22 -27.94
N ILE A 568 -14.27 -2.13 -27.25
CA ILE A 568 -15.68 -1.82 -26.94
C ILE A 568 -16.35 -0.91 -27.99
N HIS A 569 -15.60 -0.46 -29.00
CA HIS A 569 -16.10 0.48 -30.01
C HIS A 569 -17.22 -0.15 -30.84
N ASN A 570 -18.38 0.50 -30.92
CA ASN A 570 -19.57 0.02 -31.62
C ASN A 570 -20.18 -1.29 -31.09
N GLU A 571 -19.68 -1.81 -29.97
CA GLU A 571 -20.20 -3.02 -29.35
C GLU A 571 -21.52 -2.76 -28.63
N ASN A 572 -22.38 -3.77 -28.55
CA ASN A 572 -23.63 -3.72 -27.79
C ASN A 572 -23.63 -4.67 -26.59
N ILE A 573 -22.74 -5.67 -26.57
CA ILE A 573 -22.57 -6.61 -25.48
C ILE A 573 -21.08 -6.68 -25.12
N ILE A 574 -20.79 -6.54 -23.82
CA ILE A 574 -19.45 -6.63 -23.26
C ILE A 574 -19.48 -7.72 -22.19
N ILE A 575 -18.65 -8.73 -22.32
CA ILE A 575 -18.42 -9.74 -21.27
C ILE A 575 -17.16 -9.32 -20.51
N ALA A 576 -17.35 -8.85 -19.28
CA ALA A 576 -16.26 -8.42 -18.41
C ALA A 576 -15.78 -9.60 -17.54
N ILE A 577 -14.49 -9.91 -17.59
CA ILE A 577 -13.90 -11.10 -16.98
C ILE A 577 -12.94 -10.74 -15.85
N ASP A 578 -13.18 -11.30 -14.67
CA ASP A 578 -12.19 -11.44 -13.61
C ASP A 578 -11.57 -12.84 -13.69
N TRP A 579 -10.41 -12.92 -14.34
CA TRP A 579 -9.71 -14.18 -14.52
C TRP A 579 -9.10 -14.70 -13.21
N ALA A 580 -8.81 -13.84 -12.24
CA ALA A 580 -8.18 -14.23 -10.96
C ALA A 580 -9.19 -14.98 -10.09
N THR A 581 -10.45 -14.51 -10.05
CA THR A 581 -11.52 -15.16 -9.27
C THR A 581 -12.37 -16.15 -10.08
N ARG A 582 -12.08 -16.32 -11.38
CA ARG A 582 -12.87 -17.12 -12.34
C ARG A 582 -14.36 -16.73 -12.33
N LYS A 583 -14.59 -15.42 -12.40
CA LYS A 583 -15.92 -14.82 -12.44
C LYS A 583 -16.04 -13.80 -13.56
N GLY A 584 -17.26 -13.46 -13.93
CA GLY A 584 -17.51 -12.41 -14.91
C GLY A 584 -18.93 -11.89 -14.87
N VAL A 585 -19.25 -11.00 -15.80
CA VAL A 585 -20.57 -10.39 -15.95
C VAL A 585 -20.79 -9.96 -17.40
N ILE A 586 -22.03 -10.06 -17.87
CA ILE A 586 -22.44 -9.59 -19.19
C ILE A 586 -23.08 -8.21 -19.03
N ARG A 587 -22.53 -7.23 -19.75
CA ARG A 587 -23.04 -5.86 -19.80
C ARG A 587 -23.65 -5.60 -21.17
N VAL A 588 -24.92 -5.19 -21.17
CA VAL A 588 -25.66 -4.87 -22.38
C VAL A 588 -25.86 -3.37 -22.47
N LYS A 589 -25.62 -2.81 -23.66
CA LYS A 589 -25.87 -1.39 -23.92
C LYS A 589 -27.34 -1.06 -23.68
N ASP A 590 -27.59 -0.08 -22.84
CA ASP A 590 -28.92 0.42 -22.51
C ASP A 590 -28.90 1.96 -22.60
N VAL A 591 -29.38 2.48 -23.73
CA VAL A 591 -29.39 3.93 -24.00
C VAL A 591 -30.32 4.65 -23.02
N LYS A 592 -31.41 4.01 -22.57
CA LYS A 592 -32.34 4.61 -21.62
C LYS A 592 -31.69 4.74 -20.24
N ARG A 593 -31.07 3.68 -19.73
CA ARG A 593 -30.35 3.71 -18.44
C ARG A 593 -29.17 4.68 -18.50
N TYR A 594 -28.43 4.72 -19.62
CA TYR A 594 -27.42 5.76 -19.85
C TYR A 594 -28.00 7.18 -19.71
N GLN A 595 -29.14 7.47 -20.36
CA GLN A 595 -29.80 8.78 -20.27
C GLN A 595 -30.25 9.10 -18.84
N GLU A 596 -30.74 8.12 -18.09
CA GLU A 596 -31.12 8.25 -16.68
C GLU A 596 -29.91 8.59 -15.79
N VAL A 597 -28.79 7.88 -15.94
CA VAL A 597 -27.52 8.17 -15.27
C VAL A 597 -27.04 9.59 -15.59
N GLN A 598 -27.06 9.98 -16.86
CA GLN A 598 -26.63 11.31 -17.28
C GLN A 598 -27.56 12.42 -16.77
N LYS A 599 -28.87 12.16 -16.67
CA LYS A 599 -29.84 13.09 -16.08
C LYS A 599 -29.59 13.26 -14.58
N ARG A 600 -29.35 12.16 -13.87
CA ARG A 600 -28.98 12.15 -12.45
C ARG A 600 -27.69 12.94 -12.20
N TYR A 601 -26.62 12.63 -12.93
CA TYR A 601 -25.35 13.35 -12.88
C TYR A 601 -25.51 14.88 -13.07
N LYS A 602 -26.24 15.29 -14.11
CA LYS A 602 -26.47 16.73 -14.38
C LYS A 602 -27.26 17.42 -13.27
N ARG A 603 -28.27 16.74 -12.70
CA ARG A 603 -29.05 17.24 -11.57
C ARG A 603 -28.14 17.46 -10.36
N ASP A 604 -27.28 16.50 -10.04
CA ASP A 604 -26.42 16.56 -8.86
C ASP A 604 -25.34 17.62 -9.01
N LEU A 605 -24.74 17.75 -10.20
CA LEU A 605 -23.83 18.85 -10.52
C LEU A 605 -24.52 20.23 -10.44
N ALA A 606 -25.75 20.36 -10.92
CA ALA A 606 -26.49 21.60 -10.83
C ALA A 606 -26.79 21.97 -9.37
N TYR A 607 -27.14 20.97 -8.55
CA TYR A 607 -27.31 21.16 -7.11
C TYR A 607 -26.00 21.57 -6.44
N TYR A 608 -24.90 20.89 -6.73
CA TYR A 608 -23.58 21.25 -6.22
C TYR A 608 -23.21 22.69 -6.56
N LYS A 609 -23.28 23.08 -7.85
CA LYS A 609 -22.96 24.44 -8.29
C LYS A 609 -23.79 25.51 -7.59
N LYS A 610 -25.05 25.22 -7.28
CA LYS A 610 -25.95 26.14 -6.56
C LYS A 610 -25.61 26.26 -5.07
N HIS A 611 -25.00 25.24 -4.47
CA HIS A 611 -24.78 25.16 -3.01
C HIS A 611 -23.31 25.00 -2.61
N ALA A 612 -22.35 25.18 -3.53
CA ALA A 612 -20.93 24.95 -3.28
C ALA A 612 -20.41 25.77 -2.08
N ASP A 613 -20.71 27.07 -2.04
CA ASP A 613 -20.30 27.96 -0.94
C ASP A 613 -20.95 27.60 0.40
N ARG A 614 -22.16 27.00 0.38
CA ARG A 614 -22.80 26.50 1.59
C ARG A 614 -22.07 25.26 2.08
N LEU A 615 -21.90 24.27 1.21
CA LEU A 615 -21.25 23.00 1.54
C LEU A 615 -19.82 23.23 2.04
N SER A 616 -19.03 24.05 1.35
CA SER A 616 -17.67 24.40 1.76
C SER A 616 -17.66 25.00 3.17
N ARG A 617 -18.50 26.00 3.46
CA ARG A 617 -18.58 26.60 4.81
C ARG A 617 -19.05 25.59 5.87
N GLU A 618 -20.02 24.76 5.55
CA GLU A 618 -20.55 23.76 6.48
C GLU A 618 -19.48 22.71 6.83
N TYR A 619 -18.78 22.16 5.84
CA TYR A 619 -17.72 21.17 6.04
C TYR A 619 -16.52 21.76 6.78
N LEU A 620 -16.03 22.94 6.38
CA LEU A 620 -14.94 23.63 7.09
C LEU A 620 -15.29 23.91 8.55
N ALA A 621 -16.52 24.33 8.83
CA ALA A 621 -16.96 24.59 10.21
C ALA A 621 -17.11 23.30 11.04
N ALA A 622 -17.39 22.16 10.40
CA ALA A 622 -17.55 20.88 11.07
C ALA A 622 -16.23 20.12 11.26
N ALA A 623 -15.21 20.40 10.44
CA ALA A 623 -13.94 19.67 10.42
C ALA A 623 -13.27 19.56 11.81
N PRO A 624 -13.07 20.66 12.57
CA PRO A 624 -12.45 20.59 13.89
C PRO A 624 -13.20 19.69 14.88
N ARG A 625 -14.53 19.58 14.74
CA ARG A 625 -15.32 18.65 15.55
C ARG A 625 -15.16 17.21 15.07
N MET A 626 -15.21 16.96 13.75
CA MET A 626 -15.03 15.63 13.18
C MET A 626 -13.65 15.01 13.50
N GLU A 627 -12.65 15.87 13.65
CA GLU A 627 -11.25 15.49 13.94
C GLU A 627 -10.97 15.38 15.46
N SER A 628 -11.91 15.79 16.32
CA SER A 628 -11.68 15.84 17.77
C SER A 628 -11.75 14.47 18.44
N VAL A 629 -10.95 14.29 19.51
CA VAL A 629 -11.02 13.11 20.37
C VAL A 629 -12.40 12.98 21.00
N GLU A 630 -13.02 14.09 21.43
CA GLU A 630 -14.35 14.10 22.05
C GLU A 630 -15.43 13.58 21.10
N PHE A 631 -15.38 13.96 19.82
CA PHE A 631 -16.31 13.43 18.83
C PHE A 631 -16.11 11.94 18.63
N TRP A 632 -14.87 11.47 18.51
CA TRP A 632 -14.58 10.06 18.28
C TRP A 632 -14.94 9.19 19.49
N LYS A 633 -14.67 9.62 20.72
CA LYS A 633 -15.11 8.90 21.93
C LYS A 633 -16.62 8.72 21.98
N ALA A 634 -17.37 9.80 21.68
CA ALA A 634 -18.83 9.74 21.60
C ALA A 634 -19.33 8.85 20.44
N TYR A 635 -18.67 8.92 19.28
CA TYR A 635 -19.02 8.13 18.09
C TYR A 635 -18.74 6.62 18.29
N LEU A 636 -17.65 6.30 18.99
CA LEU A 636 -17.18 4.94 19.29
C LEU A 636 -17.79 4.37 20.58
N GLN A 637 -18.62 5.14 21.30
CA GLN A 637 -19.23 4.73 22.56
C GLN A 637 -18.17 4.32 23.61
N MET A 638 -17.10 5.11 23.74
CA MET A 638 -15.98 4.85 24.68
C MET A 638 -16.21 5.38 26.10
N ASP A 639 -17.30 6.12 26.33
CA ASP A 639 -17.64 6.77 27.61
C ASP A 639 -18.39 5.86 28.60
#